data_AF-A0A4Q3YZ30-F1
#
_entry.id   AF-A0A4Q3YZ30-F1
#
_cell.length_a   1.000
_cell.length_b   1.000
_cell.length_c   1.000
_cell.angle_alpha   90.00
_cell.angle_beta   90.00
_cell.angle_gamma   90.00
#
_symmetry.space_group_name_H-M   'P 1'
#
loop_
_entity.id
_entity.type
_entity.pdbx_description
1 polymer ?
#
loop_
_entity_poly.entity_id
_entity_poly.type
_entity_poly.pdbx_seq_one_letter_code
_entity_poly.pdbx_strand_id
1 'polypeptide(L)'
;MLPVPRAESRTGSQTRRCRVICGADVGAAPPPGACTKGSFDDRQTDVSSDAPCFHPLRSAGVTVEVFTPDAVRARLAANRSSEVQTGSGRFGYVQPRIATDSRIAPDATFFVVGDGFARALEDALRAVDRYVLSAPRDADTTGRPGIGNLDVASNALGWAFAAEDGQDDALIEVDGRWIDMQARPDVSHELEEARSLRRRRTAEFERIAQADVILAVTTGVEQWFDRHTGLYLGAKPSPRMTELYPDRFELHRLDLAAVEAQLTRFCALVKTHGKPGALVLLAVSPVADSGSEDPVADTFLGQAIQRIACARIVRDRDGVEYLPALESAILSDARFGYLDTDPGQTSPDLAARVMADLLEAYADPDPAQALLHARGHGAARLLAGNPGAALEATTPAMAANGWPDDEIGLIHARALAGVDRQAEAIDLLLDRLEGGRATDPDRIYATTLDLVESHGTLAQIDRLLAVSGQDGRPDDEPAPDLSQVTPEVAPAFDERQTEEGADHVTLPDGPAPAPAFPDLPRDVRVQIEAAASALKAQDNLGVIKRSISLLEAEDALSFDDQERVFSYLVQAMMREGQHAHLLPVLLDRIERLPDPGPRWPALVVKLARTRGDLPVLREIQRLRGKFPADVDLSEIDARAAALSEAETGATA
;
A
#
# COMPACT_ATOMS: atom_id res chain seq x y z
N MET A 1 -25.25 -51.35 -12.89
CA MET A 1 -25.32 -52.28 -11.74
C MET A 1 -23.99 -53.01 -11.58
N LEU A 2 -23.10 -52.44 -10.77
CA LEU A 2 -21.93 -53.06 -10.13
C LEU A 2 -21.69 -52.24 -8.84
N PRO A 3 -21.40 -52.84 -7.67
CA PRO A 3 -21.49 -52.13 -6.40
C PRO A 3 -20.20 -51.40 -6.03
N VAL A 4 -20.36 -50.19 -5.52
CA VAL A 4 -19.33 -49.36 -4.89
C VAL A 4 -19.05 -49.88 -3.47
N PRO A 5 -17.79 -50.02 -3.01
CA PRO A 5 -17.50 -50.40 -1.64
C PRO A 5 -17.75 -49.22 -0.69
N ARG A 6 -18.46 -49.50 0.41
CA ARG A 6 -18.69 -48.57 1.53
C ARG A 6 -17.36 -48.22 2.22
N ALA A 7 -17.09 -46.92 2.38
CA ALA A 7 -16.07 -46.42 3.28
C ALA A 7 -16.61 -46.45 4.72
N GLU A 8 -15.91 -47.14 5.61
CA GLU A 8 -16.18 -47.17 7.04
C GLU A 8 -15.76 -45.85 7.69
N SER A 9 -16.70 -45.23 8.40
CA SER A 9 -16.48 -44.07 9.27
C SER A 9 -15.68 -44.49 10.51
N ARG A 10 -14.44 -44.02 10.66
CA ARG A 10 -13.70 -44.05 11.93
C ARG A 10 -13.83 -42.70 12.65
N THR A 11 -14.86 -42.58 13.47
CA THR A 11 -14.92 -41.62 14.57
C THR A 11 -14.14 -42.20 15.76
N GLY A 12 -13.10 -41.51 16.20
CA GLY A 12 -12.30 -41.96 17.34
C GLY A 12 -11.25 -40.96 17.82
N SER A 13 -11.67 -39.75 18.20
CA SER A 13 -10.82 -38.84 18.98
C SER A 13 -10.89 -39.24 20.46
N GLN A 14 -9.89 -39.99 20.93
CA GLN A 14 -9.65 -40.18 22.36
C GLN A 14 -8.84 -39.00 22.90
N THR A 15 -9.52 -38.03 23.50
CA THR A 15 -8.87 -37.01 24.34
C THR A 15 -8.52 -37.63 25.70
N ARG A 16 -7.24 -37.95 25.93
CA ARG A 16 -6.73 -38.24 27.28
C ARG A 16 -6.50 -36.92 28.01
N ARG A 17 -7.44 -36.52 28.87
CA ARG A 17 -7.22 -35.47 29.87
C ARG A 17 -6.40 -36.04 31.03
N CYS A 18 -5.13 -35.69 31.14
CA CYS A 18 -4.38 -35.82 32.38
C CYS A 18 -4.75 -34.63 33.29
N ARG A 19 -5.49 -34.94 34.36
CA ARG A 19 -5.82 -34.00 35.44
C ARG A 19 -4.65 -34.04 36.43
N VAL A 20 -3.86 -32.97 36.51
CA VAL A 20 -2.94 -32.77 37.64
C VAL A 20 -3.64 -31.86 38.64
N ILE A 21 -4.00 -32.45 39.78
CA ILE A 21 -4.41 -31.75 40.99
C ILE A 21 -3.14 -31.60 41.82
N CYS A 22 -2.71 -30.37 42.09
CA CYS A 22 -1.82 -30.08 43.21
C CYS A 22 -2.42 -28.90 43.96
N GLY A 23 -2.99 -29.19 45.12
CA GLY A 23 -3.17 -28.22 46.19
C GLY A 23 -2.09 -28.44 47.25
N ALA A 24 -1.56 -27.34 47.80
CA ALA A 24 -1.23 -27.19 49.21
C ALA A 24 -0.69 -25.77 49.48
N ASP A 25 -1.21 -25.19 50.54
CA ASP A 25 -0.82 -23.96 51.21
C ASP A 25 0.61 -23.99 51.81
N VAL A 26 0.95 -22.87 52.48
CA VAL A 26 2.08 -22.57 53.40
C VAL A 26 3.26 -21.90 52.69
N GLY A 27 3.74 -20.70 53.01
CA GLY A 27 3.68 -19.89 54.22
C GLY A 27 5.11 -19.62 54.72
N ALA A 28 5.45 -18.32 54.91
CA ALA A 28 6.61 -17.75 55.60
C ALA A 28 7.95 -17.53 54.82
N ALA A 29 8.47 -16.31 54.98
CA ALA A 29 9.73 -15.78 54.45
C ALA A 29 10.93 -16.07 55.38
N PRO A 30 12.18 -16.11 54.87
CA PRO A 30 13.38 -16.17 55.71
C PRO A 30 14.01 -14.77 55.95
N PRO A 31 14.74 -14.57 57.06
CA PRO A 31 15.43 -13.31 57.37
C PRO A 31 16.85 -13.25 56.74
N PRO A 32 17.48 -12.04 56.70
CA PRO A 32 18.78 -11.85 56.07
C PRO A 32 19.92 -12.04 57.07
N GLY A 33 21.04 -12.64 56.65
CA GLY A 33 22.24 -12.68 57.48
C GLY A 33 23.46 -13.41 56.94
N ALA A 34 24.55 -12.64 56.81
CA ALA A 34 25.96 -13.01 56.95
C ALA A 34 26.69 -13.76 55.81
N CYS A 35 27.23 -12.96 54.89
CA CYS A 35 28.51 -13.25 54.23
C CYS A 35 29.63 -13.35 55.25
N THR A 36 30.34 -14.48 55.30
CA THR A 36 31.69 -14.56 55.87
C THR A 36 32.66 -15.18 54.87
N LYS A 37 33.82 -14.53 54.78
CA LYS A 37 34.98 -14.90 53.96
C LYS A 37 35.52 -16.27 54.41
N GLY A 38 35.72 -17.17 53.46
CA GLY A 38 36.42 -18.44 53.64
C GLY A 38 37.50 -18.60 52.56
N SER A 39 38.70 -18.89 53.02
CA SER A 39 39.97 -19.04 52.33
C SER A 39 39.96 -19.93 51.08
N PHE A 40 40.68 -19.47 50.05
CA PHE A 40 41.26 -20.32 49.00
C PHE A 40 42.28 -21.27 49.66
N ASP A 41 42.02 -22.57 49.60
CA ASP A 41 43.05 -23.59 49.80
C ASP A 41 43.03 -24.53 48.59
N ASP A 42 44.23 -24.76 48.09
CA ASP A 42 44.57 -25.23 46.76
C ASP A 42 44.87 -26.73 46.88
N ARG A 43 43.89 -27.58 46.56
CA ARG A 43 44.12 -29.03 46.45
C ARG A 43 43.39 -29.63 45.25
N GLN A 44 44.21 -30.01 44.28
CA GLN A 44 44.01 -31.05 43.28
C GLN A 44 43.02 -32.13 43.75
N THR A 45 41.90 -32.23 43.04
CA THR A 45 41.10 -33.45 42.96
C THR A 45 40.75 -33.70 41.49
N ASP A 46 40.74 -34.98 41.17
CA ASP A 46 40.70 -35.60 39.85
C ASP A 46 39.72 -34.97 38.85
N VAL A 47 40.18 -34.85 37.60
CA VAL A 47 39.32 -34.66 36.43
C VAL A 47 38.57 -35.96 36.18
N SER A 48 37.55 -36.19 37.00
CA SER A 48 36.41 -37.04 36.67
C SER A 48 35.72 -36.46 35.45
N SER A 49 35.47 -37.29 34.45
CA SER A 49 34.72 -36.98 33.24
C SER A 49 33.23 -36.79 33.56
N ASP A 50 32.89 -35.77 34.34
CA ASP A 50 31.52 -35.28 34.46
C ASP A 50 31.24 -34.37 33.27
N ALA A 51 30.99 -35.01 32.12
CA ALA A 51 30.30 -34.34 31.04
C ALA A 51 29.00 -33.78 31.64
N PRO A 52 28.71 -32.47 31.51
CA PRO A 52 27.50 -31.90 32.06
C PRO A 52 26.32 -32.62 31.43
N CYS A 53 25.68 -33.48 32.21
CA CYS A 53 24.40 -34.03 31.87
C CYS A 53 23.50 -32.83 31.66
N PHE A 54 23.16 -32.54 30.40
CA PHE A 54 22.12 -31.59 30.06
C PHE A 54 20.92 -31.92 30.93
N HIS A 55 20.68 -31.12 31.97
CA HIS A 55 19.44 -31.20 32.72
C HIS A 55 18.36 -30.84 31.70
N PRO A 56 17.51 -31.79 31.28
CA PRO A 56 16.41 -31.44 30.40
C PRO A 56 15.58 -30.38 31.14
N LEU A 57 15.14 -29.34 30.43
CA LEU A 57 14.26 -28.24 30.87
C LEU A 57 12.96 -28.77 31.49
N ARG A 58 13.05 -29.41 32.66
CA ARG A 58 11.94 -30.04 33.40
C ARG A 58 11.60 -29.28 34.68
N SER A 59 12.33 -28.20 34.97
CA SER A 59 12.02 -27.31 36.08
C SER A 59 11.21 -26.11 35.57
N ALA A 60 10.01 -25.94 36.14
CA ALA A 60 9.09 -24.81 36.02
C ALA A 60 8.14 -24.78 34.80
N GLY A 61 7.20 -25.73 34.69
CA GLY A 61 5.94 -25.53 33.96
C GLY A 61 6.04 -25.21 32.45
N VAL A 62 7.22 -25.31 31.85
CA VAL A 62 7.43 -25.04 30.43
C VAL A 62 6.80 -26.18 29.63
N THR A 63 5.81 -25.84 28.82
CA THR A 63 5.26 -26.77 27.84
C THR A 63 6.16 -26.72 26.60
N VAL A 64 6.82 -27.85 26.30
CA VAL A 64 7.65 -27.99 25.10
C VAL A 64 6.87 -28.82 24.09
N GLU A 65 6.62 -28.26 22.92
CA GLU A 65 6.08 -29.01 21.78
C GLU A 65 7.22 -29.82 21.15
N VAL A 66 7.05 -31.13 21.01
CA VAL A 66 8.08 -32.05 20.51
C VAL A 66 7.61 -32.65 19.19
N PHE A 67 8.39 -32.46 18.13
CA PHE A 67 8.14 -33.04 16.80
C PHE A 67 9.07 -34.21 16.52
N THR A 68 8.54 -35.22 15.83
CA THR A 68 9.40 -36.28 15.28
C THR A 68 10.20 -35.75 14.08
N PRO A 69 11.37 -36.33 13.76
CA PRO A 69 12.13 -35.94 12.57
C PRO A 69 11.31 -36.01 11.27
N ASP A 70 10.40 -36.97 11.13
CA ASP A 70 9.51 -37.08 9.96
C ASP A 70 8.50 -35.94 9.91
N ALA A 71 7.91 -35.56 11.04
CA ALA A 71 7.00 -34.42 11.12
C ALA A 71 7.72 -33.11 10.75
N VAL A 72 8.97 -32.94 11.19
CA VAL A 72 9.82 -31.80 10.80
C VAL A 72 10.10 -31.82 9.29
N ARG A 73 10.51 -32.95 8.73
CA ARG A 73 10.74 -33.09 7.28
C ARG A 73 9.50 -32.80 6.45
N ALA A 74 8.34 -33.33 6.85
CA ALA A 74 7.08 -33.09 6.16
C ALA A 74 6.68 -31.61 6.20
N ARG A 75 6.91 -30.91 7.33
CA ARG A 75 6.67 -29.47 7.44
C ARG A 75 7.61 -28.65 6.57
N LEU A 76 8.91 -28.98 6.57
CA LEU A 76 9.90 -28.29 5.74
C LEU A 76 9.60 -28.47 4.25
N ALA A 77 9.23 -29.68 3.82
CA ALA A 77 8.87 -29.96 2.43
C ALA A 77 7.61 -29.21 1.98
N ALA A 78 6.72 -28.85 2.91
CA ALA A 78 5.50 -28.10 2.60
C ALA A 78 5.67 -26.57 2.68
N ASN A 79 6.83 -26.08 3.08
CA ASN A 79 7.11 -24.64 3.12
C ASN A 79 7.56 -24.14 1.74
N ARG A 80 6.67 -23.38 1.07
CA ARG A 80 6.92 -22.75 -0.24
C ARG A 80 8.03 -21.69 -0.22
N SER A 81 8.43 -21.20 0.96
CA SER A 81 9.52 -20.22 1.13
C SER A 81 10.92 -20.73 0.77
N SER A 82 11.06 -22.03 0.45
CA SER A 82 12.34 -22.62 0.01
C SER A 82 12.70 -22.31 -1.45
N GLU A 83 11.75 -21.82 -2.27
CA GLU A 83 11.99 -21.60 -3.71
C GLU A 83 12.72 -20.30 -4.05
N VAL A 84 12.85 -19.33 -3.13
CA VAL A 84 13.46 -18.02 -3.43
C VAL A 84 14.77 -17.83 -2.65
N GLN A 85 15.78 -18.62 -2.99
CA GLN A 85 17.17 -18.30 -2.67
C GLN A 85 17.76 -17.43 -3.78
N THR A 86 17.60 -16.12 -3.67
CA THR A 86 18.53 -15.21 -4.35
C THR A 86 19.85 -15.21 -3.58
N GLY A 87 20.98 -15.23 -4.29
CA GLY A 87 22.33 -15.42 -3.71
C GLY A 87 22.82 -14.35 -2.73
N SER A 88 21.98 -13.40 -2.30
CA SER A 88 22.32 -12.30 -1.38
C SER A 88 21.97 -12.56 0.09
N GLY A 89 21.42 -13.73 0.44
CA GLY A 89 21.34 -14.18 1.84
C GLY A 89 20.24 -13.54 2.71
N ARG A 90 19.38 -12.66 2.16
CA ARG A 90 18.07 -12.32 2.74
C ARG A 90 16.98 -13.06 1.99
N PHE A 91 15.90 -13.44 2.67
CA PHE A 91 14.73 -14.00 2.01
C PHE A 91 14.23 -12.97 0.99
N GLY A 92 14.21 -13.33 -0.31
CA GLY A 92 13.79 -12.40 -1.35
C GLY A 92 12.29 -12.17 -1.28
N TYR A 93 11.54 -13.04 -1.93
CA TYR A 93 10.08 -13.05 -1.94
C TYR A 93 9.57 -14.16 -1.00
N VAL A 94 8.78 -13.81 0.03
CA VAL A 94 8.27 -14.78 1.01
C VAL A 94 6.76 -14.97 0.88
N GLN A 95 6.33 -16.23 0.89
CA GLN A 95 4.92 -16.66 0.90
C GLN A 95 4.71 -17.66 2.05
N PRO A 96 4.34 -17.20 3.26
CA PRO A 96 4.06 -18.07 4.38
C PRO A 96 2.89 -19.00 4.06
N ARG A 97 2.99 -20.27 4.48
CA ARG A 97 1.89 -21.21 4.32
C ARG A 97 0.77 -20.86 5.31
N ILE A 98 -0.46 -20.77 4.79
CA ILE A 98 -1.68 -20.75 5.59
C ILE A 98 -2.11 -22.20 5.85
N ALA A 99 -2.15 -22.59 7.13
CA ALA A 99 -2.62 -23.90 7.54
C ALA A 99 -4.03 -23.75 8.11
N THR A 100 -5.02 -24.24 7.38
CA THR A 100 -6.44 -24.13 7.77
C THR A 100 -7.19 -25.43 7.47
N ASP A 101 -8.13 -25.75 8.37
CA ASP A 101 -9.15 -26.78 8.16
C ASP A 101 -10.52 -26.16 7.81
N SER A 102 -10.64 -24.84 7.90
CA SER A 102 -11.87 -24.10 7.59
C SER A 102 -12.07 -23.94 6.08
N ARG A 103 -13.30 -23.67 5.68
CA ARG A 103 -13.66 -23.36 4.29
C ARG A 103 -14.52 -22.11 4.22
N ILE A 104 -14.26 -21.29 3.21
CA ILE A 104 -15.01 -20.07 2.91
C ILE A 104 -15.85 -20.36 1.66
N ALA A 105 -17.15 -20.10 1.74
CA ALA A 105 -18.04 -20.25 0.61
C ALA A 105 -17.71 -19.20 -0.48
N PRO A 106 -17.93 -19.49 -1.77
CA PRO A 106 -17.65 -18.53 -2.85
C PRO A 106 -18.41 -17.20 -2.71
N ASP A 107 -19.61 -17.24 -2.12
CA ASP A 107 -20.50 -16.11 -1.85
C ASP A 107 -20.39 -15.57 -0.40
N ALA A 108 -19.36 -16.00 0.35
CA ALA A 108 -19.14 -15.55 1.71
C ALA A 108 -18.98 -14.03 1.78
N THR A 109 -19.55 -13.45 2.83
CA THR A 109 -19.44 -12.03 3.12
C THR A 109 -18.26 -11.74 4.05
N PHE A 110 -17.53 -10.67 3.76
CA PHE A 110 -16.34 -10.25 4.49
C PHE A 110 -16.62 -8.99 5.29
N PHE A 111 -16.10 -8.89 6.50
CA PHE A 111 -16.01 -7.64 7.24
C PHE A 111 -14.56 -7.44 7.69
N VAL A 112 -13.96 -6.32 7.31
CA VAL A 112 -12.55 -6.04 7.58
C VAL A 112 -12.45 -4.85 8.54
N VAL A 113 -11.73 -5.05 9.63
CA VAL A 113 -11.48 -4.04 10.65
C VAL A 113 -9.98 -3.92 10.91
N GLY A 114 -9.50 -2.68 11.04
CA GLY A 114 -8.07 -2.40 11.23
C GLY A 114 -7.66 -1.07 10.62
N ASP A 115 -6.35 -0.84 10.57
CA ASP A 115 -5.68 0.37 10.06
C ASP A 115 -5.73 0.51 8.52
N GLY A 116 -4.82 1.30 7.95
CA GLY A 116 -4.70 1.49 6.51
C GLY A 116 -4.44 0.20 5.74
N PHE A 117 -3.72 -0.76 6.32
CA PHE A 117 -3.49 -2.06 5.66
C PHE A 117 -4.80 -2.84 5.54
N ALA A 118 -5.70 -2.76 6.54
CA ALA A 118 -7.03 -3.34 6.45
C ALA A 118 -7.84 -2.76 5.27
N ARG A 119 -7.70 -1.47 4.95
CA ARG A 119 -8.36 -0.89 3.77
C ARG A 119 -7.82 -1.48 2.47
N ALA A 120 -6.50 -1.65 2.37
CA ALA A 120 -5.90 -2.31 1.22
C ALA A 120 -6.40 -3.76 1.03
N LEU A 121 -6.66 -4.49 2.12
CA LEU A 121 -7.29 -5.82 2.06
C LEU A 121 -8.73 -5.77 1.54
N GLU A 122 -9.52 -4.77 1.94
CA GLU A 122 -10.88 -4.55 1.40
C GLU A 122 -10.85 -4.27 -0.09
N ASP A 123 -9.95 -3.40 -0.53
CA ASP A 123 -9.82 -3.02 -1.93
C ASP A 123 -9.41 -4.22 -2.78
N ALA A 124 -8.49 -5.06 -2.27
CA ALA A 124 -8.13 -6.32 -2.93
C ALA A 124 -9.35 -7.26 -3.07
N LEU A 125 -10.11 -7.47 -1.99
CA LEU A 125 -11.32 -8.32 -2.04
C LEU A 125 -12.39 -7.76 -3.00
N ARG A 126 -12.62 -6.44 -2.98
CA ARG A 126 -13.57 -5.76 -3.87
C ARG A 126 -13.16 -5.83 -5.33
N ALA A 127 -11.85 -5.74 -5.62
CA ALA A 127 -11.33 -5.81 -6.98
C ALA A 127 -11.62 -7.17 -7.66
N VAL A 128 -11.99 -8.18 -6.88
CA VAL A 128 -12.39 -9.51 -7.39
C VAL A 128 -13.81 -9.90 -6.96
N ASP A 129 -14.67 -8.87 -6.82
CA ASP A 129 -16.10 -9.01 -6.63
C ASP A 129 -16.55 -9.76 -5.37
N ARG A 130 -15.71 -9.81 -4.33
CA ARG A 130 -16.14 -10.30 -3.01
C ARG A 130 -17.00 -9.26 -2.30
N TYR A 131 -17.97 -9.75 -1.53
CA TYR A 131 -18.89 -8.89 -0.80
C TYR A 131 -18.26 -8.41 0.52
N VAL A 132 -17.80 -7.16 0.55
CA VAL A 132 -17.14 -6.56 1.72
C VAL A 132 -18.13 -5.62 2.45
N LEU A 133 -18.71 -6.09 3.54
CA LEU A 133 -19.73 -5.41 4.34
C LEU A 133 -19.24 -4.09 4.96
N SER A 134 -17.96 -4.07 5.35
CA SER A 134 -17.29 -2.89 5.89
C SER A 134 -16.99 -1.82 4.83
N ALA A 135 -17.04 -2.16 3.54
CA ALA A 135 -16.87 -1.27 2.39
C ALA A 135 -17.82 -1.64 1.23
N PRO A 136 -19.13 -1.32 1.33
CA PRO A 136 -20.10 -1.63 0.27
C PRO A 136 -19.72 -0.98 -1.06
N ARG A 137 -20.06 -1.63 -2.19
CA ARG A 137 -19.66 -1.19 -3.54
C ARG A 137 -19.91 0.29 -3.82
N ASP A 138 -21.08 0.78 -3.41
CA ASP A 138 -21.53 2.15 -3.66
C ASP A 138 -21.10 3.16 -2.58
N ALA A 139 -20.40 2.71 -1.54
CA ALA A 139 -19.89 3.60 -0.51
C ALA A 139 -18.66 4.34 -1.04
N ASP A 140 -18.64 5.66 -0.87
CA ASP A 140 -17.41 6.43 -0.98
C ASP A 140 -16.44 5.94 0.10
N THR A 141 -15.39 5.23 -0.32
CA THR A 141 -14.33 4.75 0.55
C THR A 141 -13.25 5.79 0.76
N THR A 142 -13.28 6.90 0.01
CA THR A 142 -12.29 7.97 0.07
C THR A 142 -12.30 8.60 1.46
N GLY A 143 -11.13 8.59 2.12
CA GLY A 143 -10.98 9.21 3.42
C GLY A 143 -11.71 8.51 4.56
N ARG A 144 -12.08 7.22 4.42
CA ARG A 144 -12.54 6.42 5.56
C ARG A 144 -11.37 6.17 6.52
N PRO A 145 -11.49 6.60 7.78
CA PRO A 145 -10.43 6.37 8.75
C PRO A 145 -10.27 4.87 9.01
N GLY A 146 -9.02 4.42 9.02
CA GLY A 146 -8.67 3.13 9.59
C GLY A 146 -8.96 3.12 11.10
N ILE A 147 -9.35 1.96 11.61
CA ILE A 147 -9.44 1.72 13.05
C ILE A 147 -8.17 0.98 13.45
N GLY A 148 -7.14 1.73 13.85
CA GLY A 148 -5.83 1.13 14.14
C GLY A 148 -5.86 0.13 15.30
N ASN A 149 -6.76 0.32 16.26
CA ASN A 149 -6.75 -0.45 17.50
C ASN A 149 -8.01 -1.30 17.64
N LEU A 150 -7.86 -2.57 18.01
CA LEU A 150 -9.01 -3.45 18.23
C LEU A 150 -9.85 -3.07 19.44
N ASP A 151 -9.33 -2.26 20.37
CA ASP A 151 -10.15 -1.69 21.44
C ASP A 151 -11.11 -0.61 20.90
N VAL A 152 -10.67 0.20 19.94
CA VAL A 152 -11.54 1.17 19.23
C VAL A 152 -12.62 0.42 18.45
N ALA A 153 -12.24 -0.68 17.79
CA ALA A 153 -13.21 -1.58 17.18
C ALA A 153 -14.17 -2.18 18.23
N SER A 154 -13.67 -2.61 19.38
CA SER A 154 -14.47 -3.18 20.46
C SER A 154 -15.44 -2.17 21.08
N ASN A 155 -15.06 -0.89 21.16
CA ASN A 155 -15.96 0.19 21.58
C ASN A 155 -17.10 0.34 20.57
N ALA A 156 -16.78 0.39 19.27
CA ALA A 156 -17.80 0.47 18.22
C ALA A 156 -18.75 -0.74 18.24
N LEU A 157 -18.23 -1.95 18.50
CA LEU A 157 -19.03 -3.15 18.67
C LEU A 157 -19.90 -3.12 19.94
N GLY A 158 -19.38 -2.59 21.04
CA GLY A 158 -20.11 -2.40 22.29
C GLY A 158 -21.32 -1.48 22.08
N TRP A 159 -21.13 -0.34 21.41
CA TRP A 159 -22.23 0.56 21.06
C TRP A 159 -23.21 -0.06 20.07
N ALA A 160 -22.71 -0.80 19.06
CA ALA A 160 -23.55 -1.44 18.05
C ALA A 160 -24.45 -2.56 18.60
N PHE A 161 -23.97 -3.34 19.57
CA PHE A 161 -24.66 -4.57 19.99
C PHE A 161 -25.09 -4.64 21.44
N ALA A 162 -24.34 -4.03 22.35
CA ALA A 162 -24.66 -4.05 23.76
C ALA A 162 -25.56 -2.88 24.18
N ALA A 163 -25.91 -1.99 23.23
CA ALA A 163 -26.61 -0.73 23.48
C ALA A 163 -25.97 0.03 24.65
N GLU A 164 -24.64 -0.03 24.73
CA GLU A 164 -23.88 0.72 25.73
C GLU A 164 -24.16 2.21 25.51
N ASP A 165 -24.75 2.86 26.51
CA ASP A 165 -24.84 4.32 26.56
C ASP A 165 -23.41 4.89 26.53
N GLY A 166 -23.22 6.04 25.87
CA GLY A 166 -21.92 6.73 25.86
C GLY A 166 -21.18 6.77 24.52
N GLN A 167 -21.81 6.45 23.38
CA GLN A 167 -21.17 6.68 22.06
C GLN A 167 -20.76 8.15 21.83
N ASP A 168 -21.45 9.08 22.49
CA ASP A 168 -21.16 10.51 22.49
C ASP A 168 -19.91 10.85 23.31
N ASP A 169 -19.48 9.99 24.24
CA ASP A 169 -18.29 10.21 25.08
C ASP A 169 -17.01 10.24 24.24
N ALA A 170 -17.04 9.62 23.06
CA ALA A 170 -15.96 9.66 22.11
C ALA A 170 -15.87 10.99 21.31
N LEU A 171 -16.82 11.92 21.51
CA LEU A 171 -16.81 13.24 20.90
C LEU A 171 -16.15 14.25 21.85
N ILE A 172 -15.17 15.00 21.35
CA ILE A 172 -14.41 15.98 22.13
C ILE A 172 -14.62 17.37 21.54
N GLU A 173 -15.08 18.30 22.37
CA GLU A 173 -15.24 19.70 21.98
C GLU A 173 -13.88 20.40 21.89
N VAL A 174 -13.64 21.14 20.81
CA VAL A 174 -12.47 22.00 20.62
C VAL A 174 -12.95 23.28 19.95
N ASP A 175 -12.81 24.40 20.67
CA ASP A 175 -13.16 25.73 20.17
C ASP A 175 -14.60 25.82 19.60
N GLY A 176 -15.57 25.19 20.29
CA GLY A 176 -16.99 25.18 19.93
C GLY A 176 -17.39 24.16 18.85
N ARG A 177 -16.44 23.37 18.32
CA ARG A 177 -16.69 22.29 17.37
C ARG A 177 -16.37 20.94 17.99
N TRP A 178 -16.90 19.85 17.43
CA TRP A 178 -16.77 18.50 17.99
C TRP A 178 -15.98 17.59 17.07
N ILE A 179 -15.01 16.89 17.64
CA ILE A 179 -14.11 15.96 16.96
C ILE A 179 -14.38 14.55 17.45
N ASP A 180 -14.52 13.61 16.51
CA ASP A 180 -14.72 12.19 16.79
C ASP A 180 -13.36 11.48 16.95
N MET A 181 -13.01 11.10 18.18
CA MET A 181 -11.73 10.45 18.47
C MET A 181 -11.68 8.94 18.21
N GLN A 182 -12.69 8.35 17.58
CA GLN A 182 -12.69 6.94 17.15
C GLN A 182 -12.80 6.80 15.63
N ALA A 183 -13.00 7.90 14.92
CA ALA A 183 -13.09 7.97 13.47
C ALA A 183 -11.96 8.88 12.94
N ARG A 184 -12.28 10.14 12.60
CA ARG A 184 -11.35 11.10 12.00
C ARG A 184 -11.03 12.22 12.99
N PRO A 185 -9.83 12.24 13.61
CA PRO A 185 -9.44 13.30 14.52
C PRO A 185 -9.16 14.64 13.81
N ASP A 186 -9.02 14.63 12.49
CA ASP A 186 -8.61 15.76 11.66
C ASP A 186 -9.78 16.61 11.18
N VAL A 187 -11.03 16.17 11.40
CA VAL A 187 -12.23 16.87 10.96
C VAL A 187 -13.11 17.19 12.17
N SER A 188 -13.53 18.47 12.28
CA SER A 188 -14.43 18.93 13.34
C SER A 188 -15.78 19.37 12.77
N HIS A 189 -16.85 19.03 13.48
CA HIS A 189 -18.23 19.24 13.05
C HIS A 189 -19.03 20.01 14.11
N GLU A 190 -20.21 20.49 13.75
CA GLU A 190 -21.20 20.88 14.76
C GLU A 190 -21.64 19.64 15.56
N LEU A 191 -22.06 19.82 16.82
CA LEU A 191 -22.36 18.68 17.71
C LEU A 191 -23.34 17.66 17.09
N GLU A 192 -24.43 18.14 16.50
CA GLU A 192 -25.44 17.22 15.96
C GLU A 192 -24.96 16.50 14.69
N GLU A 193 -24.12 17.15 13.90
CA GLU A 193 -23.48 16.52 12.75
C GLU A 193 -22.46 15.46 13.21
N ALA A 194 -21.63 15.77 14.22
CA ALA A 194 -20.70 14.81 14.82
C ALA A 194 -21.43 13.58 15.38
N ARG A 195 -22.54 13.78 16.10
CA ARG A 195 -23.42 12.71 16.59
C ARG A 195 -24.02 11.90 15.44
N SER A 196 -24.46 12.55 14.38
CA SER A 196 -25.00 11.89 13.19
C SER A 196 -23.95 11.02 12.50
N LEU A 197 -22.72 11.51 12.34
CA LEU A 197 -21.57 10.74 11.83
C LEU A 197 -21.23 9.55 12.73
N ARG A 198 -21.18 9.75 14.05
CA ARG A 198 -20.98 8.68 15.03
C ARG A 198 -22.03 7.58 14.91
N ARG A 199 -23.32 7.94 14.90
CA ARG A 199 -24.42 6.99 14.74
C ARG A 199 -24.32 6.20 13.43
N ARG A 200 -23.98 6.89 12.32
CA ARG A 200 -23.71 6.22 11.04
C ARG A 200 -22.56 5.22 11.14
N ARG A 201 -21.46 5.60 11.79
CA ARG A 201 -20.31 4.71 12.00
C ARG A 201 -20.64 3.50 12.86
N THR A 202 -21.40 3.69 13.95
CA THR A 202 -21.90 2.59 14.78
C THR A 202 -22.79 1.64 13.97
N ALA A 203 -23.69 2.17 13.14
CA ALA A 203 -24.55 1.37 12.27
C ALA A 203 -23.76 0.61 11.18
N GLU A 204 -22.61 1.11 10.72
CA GLU A 204 -21.72 0.34 9.86
C GLU A 204 -21.15 -0.89 10.58
N PHE A 205 -20.82 -0.76 11.86
CA PHE A 205 -20.29 -1.84 12.69
C PHE A 205 -21.33 -2.93 12.98
N GLU A 206 -22.62 -2.61 13.02
CA GLU A 206 -23.69 -3.61 13.15
C GLU A 206 -23.64 -4.69 12.04
N ARG A 207 -23.11 -4.34 10.86
CA ARG A 207 -23.02 -5.27 9.72
C ARG A 207 -22.06 -6.42 9.96
N ILE A 208 -21.13 -6.32 10.91
CA ILE A 208 -20.26 -7.46 11.27
C ILE A 208 -21.08 -8.68 11.71
N ALA A 209 -22.31 -8.47 12.23
CA ALA A 209 -23.22 -9.55 12.59
C ALA A 209 -23.65 -10.43 11.40
N GLN A 210 -23.49 -9.92 10.18
CA GLN A 210 -23.87 -10.58 8.93
C GLN A 210 -22.69 -11.25 8.23
N ALA A 211 -21.47 -11.02 8.71
CA ALA A 211 -20.23 -11.49 8.09
C ALA A 211 -20.03 -13.00 8.25
N ASP A 212 -19.67 -13.68 7.17
CA ASP A 212 -19.15 -15.05 7.20
C ASP A 212 -17.69 -15.09 7.65
N VAL A 213 -16.93 -14.07 7.23
CA VAL A 213 -15.50 -13.95 7.48
C VAL A 213 -15.20 -12.56 8.04
N ILE A 214 -14.54 -12.51 9.19
CA ILE A 214 -14.14 -11.27 9.87
C ILE A 214 -12.62 -11.19 9.86
N LEU A 215 -12.07 -10.27 9.09
CA LEU A 215 -10.65 -9.98 9.05
C LEU A 215 -10.34 -8.87 10.08
N ALA A 216 -9.68 -9.24 11.17
CA ALA A 216 -9.28 -8.30 12.21
C ALA A 216 -7.77 -8.06 12.16
N VAL A 217 -7.39 -6.91 11.61
CA VAL A 217 -6.00 -6.46 11.54
C VAL A 217 -5.70 -5.63 12.79
N THR A 218 -4.77 -6.11 13.61
CA THR A 218 -4.30 -5.40 14.81
C THR A 218 -3.01 -4.65 14.52
N THR A 219 -2.84 -3.45 15.07
CA THR A 219 -1.60 -2.67 14.97
C THR A 219 -1.24 -2.00 16.29
N GLY A 220 0.04 -1.66 16.43
CA GLY A 220 0.58 -0.92 17.56
C GLY A 220 0.50 -1.63 18.91
N VAL A 221 1.27 -1.16 19.88
CA VAL A 221 1.03 -1.43 21.32
C VAL A 221 0.94 -0.15 22.12
N GLU A 222 0.98 1.01 21.45
CA GLU A 222 0.81 2.31 22.06
C GLU A 222 -0.58 2.82 21.71
N GLN A 223 -1.36 3.19 22.72
CA GLN A 223 -2.74 3.63 22.54
C GLN A 223 -3.03 4.82 23.42
N TRP A 224 -3.65 5.84 22.84
CA TRP A 224 -4.14 6.99 23.60
C TRP A 224 -5.39 6.59 24.37
N PHE A 225 -5.44 6.96 25.63
CA PHE A 225 -6.52 6.65 26.56
C PHE A 225 -7.11 7.95 27.11
N ASP A 226 -8.42 8.08 27.05
CA ASP A 226 -9.16 9.17 27.67
C ASP A 226 -9.61 8.76 29.07
N ARG A 227 -8.95 9.29 30.08
CA ARG A 227 -9.23 8.99 31.49
C ARG A 227 -10.62 9.43 31.93
N HIS A 228 -11.19 10.42 31.25
CA HIS A 228 -12.49 10.96 31.62
C HIS A 228 -13.60 9.97 31.25
N THR A 229 -13.49 9.36 30.08
CA THR A 229 -14.51 8.49 29.50
C THR A 229 -14.19 7.01 29.67
N GLY A 230 -12.93 6.68 29.97
CA GLY A 230 -12.44 5.31 30.05
C GLY A 230 -12.26 4.65 28.68
N LEU A 231 -12.19 5.43 27.60
CA LEU A 231 -12.09 4.94 26.23
C LEU A 231 -10.66 5.03 25.70
N TYR A 232 -10.21 3.97 25.04
CA TYR A 232 -9.07 4.06 24.12
C TYR A 232 -9.47 4.77 22.84
N LEU A 233 -8.62 5.66 22.35
CA LEU A 233 -8.85 6.54 21.20
C LEU A 233 -8.25 5.95 19.92
N GLY A 234 -8.89 6.24 18.79
CA GLY A 234 -8.43 5.89 17.44
C GLY A 234 -7.29 6.76 16.93
N ALA A 235 -7.00 7.87 17.62
CA ALA A 235 -5.95 8.78 17.22
C ALA A 235 -5.36 9.55 18.40
N LYS A 236 -4.18 10.13 18.16
CA LYS A 236 -3.51 11.06 19.07
C LYS A 236 -4.33 12.35 19.25
N PRO A 237 -4.61 12.77 20.49
CA PRO A 237 -5.20 14.08 20.76
C PRO A 237 -4.33 15.21 20.18
N SER A 238 -4.96 16.22 19.60
CA SER A 238 -4.22 17.38 19.08
C SER A 238 -3.59 18.20 20.21
N PRO A 239 -2.52 18.99 19.94
CA PRO A 239 -1.95 19.88 20.96
C PRO A 239 -3.01 20.78 21.62
N ARG A 240 -3.94 21.30 20.80
CA ARG A 240 -5.06 22.12 21.29
C ARG A 240 -5.98 21.36 22.25
N MET A 241 -6.30 20.09 21.97
CA MET A 241 -7.07 19.25 22.90
C MET A 241 -6.33 19.07 24.22
N THR A 242 -5.01 18.80 24.18
CA THR A 242 -4.22 18.60 25.40
C THR A 242 -4.09 19.88 26.24
N GLU A 243 -4.10 21.06 25.62
CA GLU A 243 -4.13 22.36 26.30
C GLU A 243 -5.49 22.63 26.95
N LEU A 244 -6.59 22.32 26.26
CA LEU A 244 -7.96 22.53 26.75
C LEU A 244 -8.35 21.56 27.86
N TYR A 245 -7.84 20.33 27.78
CA TYR A 245 -8.13 19.25 28.72
C TYR A 245 -6.85 18.71 29.36
N PRO A 246 -6.18 19.50 30.23
CA PRO A 246 -5.00 19.03 30.92
C PRO A 246 -5.33 17.77 31.73
N ASP A 247 -4.39 16.83 31.75
CA ASP A 247 -4.48 15.54 32.47
C ASP A 247 -5.59 14.57 32.00
N ARG A 248 -6.32 14.88 30.92
CA ARG A 248 -7.38 14.00 30.39
C ARG A 248 -6.82 12.79 29.63
N PHE A 249 -5.75 12.98 28.86
CA PHE A 249 -5.24 11.98 27.93
C PHE A 249 -3.93 11.35 28.40
N GLU A 250 -3.85 10.04 28.33
CA GLU A 250 -2.66 9.25 28.66
C GLU A 250 -2.24 8.42 27.44
N LEU A 251 -0.93 8.26 27.24
CA LEU A 251 -0.41 7.28 26.28
C LEU A 251 -0.12 5.98 27.05
N HIS A 252 -0.89 4.94 26.78
CA HIS A 252 -0.68 3.62 27.35
C HIS A 252 0.22 2.80 26.43
N ARG A 253 1.21 2.13 27.01
CA ARG A 253 1.99 1.11 26.33
C ARG A 253 1.55 -0.26 26.83
N LEU A 254 0.89 -1.00 25.96
CA LEU A 254 0.28 -2.28 26.25
C LEU A 254 1.33 -3.38 26.29
N ASP A 255 1.25 -4.21 27.30
CA ASP A 255 2.00 -5.46 27.37
C ASP A 255 1.22 -6.61 26.69
N LEU A 256 1.83 -7.79 26.68
CA LEU A 256 1.21 -8.98 26.11
C LEU A 256 -0.15 -9.34 26.73
N ALA A 257 -0.29 -9.19 28.05
CA ALA A 257 -1.53 -9.55 28.73
C ALA A 257 -2.67 -8.57 28.38
N ALA A 258 -2.35 -7.28 28.29
CA ALA A 258 -3.30 -6.26 27.85
C ALA A 258 -3.77 -6.53 26.41
N VAL A 259 -2.85 -6.79 25.47
CA VAL A 259 -3.20 -7.12 24.08
C VAL A 259 -4.06 -8.39 23.99
N GLU A 260 -3.74 -9.44 24.77
CA GLU A 260 -4.57 -10.65 24.84
C GLU A 260 -5.98 -10.37 25.36
N ALA A 261 -6.12 -9.47 26.34
CA ALA A 261 -7.42 -9.06 26.85
C ALA A 261 -8.23 -8.31 25.78
N GLN A 262 -7.60 -7.42 25.01
CA GLN A 262 -8.23 -6.71 23.88
C GLN A 262 -8.75 -7.70 22.82
N LEU A 263 -7.88 -8.58 22.34
CA LEU A 263 -8.24 -9.61 21.35
C LEU A 263 -9.33 -10.54 21.88
N THR A 264 -9.26 -10.90 23.16
CA THR A 264 -10.28 -11.70 23.84
C THR A 264 -11.64 -11.00 23.85
N ARG A 265 -11.68 -9.71 24.21
CA ARG A 265 -12.90 -8.90 24.22
C ARG A 265 -13.50 -8.80 22.82
N PHE A 266 -12.69 -8.46 21.82
CA PHE A 266 -13.12 -8.39 20.42
C PHE A 266 -13.74 -9.71 19.95
N CYS A 267 -13.02 -10.83 20.13
CA CYS A 267 -13.50 -12.15 19.72
C CYS A 267 -14.77 -12.57 20.48
N ALA A 268 -14.91 -12.19 21.76
CA ALA A 268 -16.11 -12.47 22.54
C ALA A 268 -17.34 -11.71 22.03
N LEU A 269 -17.19 -10.43 21.67
CA LEU A 269 -18.25 -9.61 21.07
C LEU A 269 -18.68 -10.20 19.73
N VAL A 270 -17.71 -10.51 18.85
CA VAL A 270 -17.97 -11.17 17.57
C VAL A 270 -18.66 -12.52 17.76
N LYS A 271 -18.20 -13.35 18.69
CA LYS A 271 -18.83 -14.66 18.93
C LYS A 271 -20.26 -14.56 19.47
N THR A 272 -20.54 -13.52 20.25
CA THR A 272 -21.84 -13.32 20.91
C THR A 272 -22.88 -12.76 19.95
N HIS A 273 -22.48 -11.81 19.09
CA HIS A 273 -23.39 -11.06 18.23
C HIS A 273 -23.23 -11.36 16.73
N GLY A 274 -22.15 -12.02 16.35
CA GLY A 274 -21.84 -12.45 14.99
C GLY A 274 -22.70 -13.61 14.51
N LYS A 275 -22.62 -13.85 13.20
CA LYS A 275 -23.23 -15.03 12.57
C LYS A 275 -22.68 -16.31 13.21
N PRO A 276 -23.53 -17.29 13.59
CA PRO A 276 -23.06 -18.56 14.09
C PRO A 276 -22.13 -19.25 13.08
N GLY A 277 -20.92 -19.61 13.52
CA GLY A 277 -19.90 -20.22 12.66
C GLY A 277 -19.09 -19.24 11.81
N ALA A 278 -19.25 -17.92 12.01
CA ALA A 278 -18.36 -16.93 11.40
C ALA A 278 -16.89 -17.23 11.73
N LEU A 279 -16.04 -17.13 10.72
CA LEU A 279 -14.60 -17.32 10.83
C LEU A 279 -13.94 -15.99 11.15
N VAL A 280 -13.19 -15.92 12.24
CA VAL A 280 -12.39 -14.74 12.60
C VAL A 280 -10.93 -14.98 12.20
N LEU A 281 -10.40 -14.15 11.31
CA LEU A 281 -9.00 -14.19 10.89
C LEU A 281 -8.27 -13.00 11.52
N LEU A 282 -7.34 -13.31 12.42
CA LEU A 282 -6.47 -12.32 13.04
C LEU A 282 -5.23 -12.12 12.17
N ALA A 283 -4.90 -10.86 11.90
CA ALA A 283 -3.67 -10.48 11.22
C ALA A 283 -2.97 -9.38 12.03
N VAL A 284 -1.64 -9.38 12.05
CA VAL A 284 -0.87 -8.24 12.56
C VAL A 284 -0.53 -7.34 11.38
N SER A 285 -0.75 -6.04 11.53
CA SER A 285 -0.40 -5.06 10.50
C SER A 285 1.12 -4.98 10.33
N PRO A 286 1.63 -4.97 9.10
CA PRO A 286 3.04 -4.74 8.82
C PRO A 286 3.42 -3.25 8.81
N VAL A 287 2.43 -2.35 8.92
CA VAL A 287 2.62 -0.90 8.99
C VAL A 287 3.34 -0.53 10.28
N ALA A 288 4.30 0.38 10.19
CA ALA A 288 4.99 0.94 11.35
C ALA A 288 4.17 2.08 11.97
N ASP A 289 4.14 2.14 13.30
CA ASP A 289 3.59 3.28 14.02
C ASP A 289 4.71 4.28 14.28
N SER A 290 4.56 5.52 13.80
CA SER A 290 5.61 6.54 13.81
C SER A 290 5.62 7.40 15.09
N GLY A 291 4.89 6.99 16.13
CA GLY A 291 4.61 7.83 17.30
C GLY A 291 5.68 7.86 18.41
N SER A 292 6.66 6.96 18.41
CA SER A 292 7.50 6.69 19.58
C SER A 292 8.91 7.32 19.52
N GLU A 293 9.65 7.25 20.64
CA GLU A 293 11.03 7.76 20.73
C GLU A 293 12.01 6.95 19.86
N ASP A 294 11.84 5.62 19.79
CA ASP A 294 12.53 4.73 18.85
C ASP A 294 11.48 3.97 18.02
N PRO A 295 10.96 4.59 16.94
CA PRO A 295 9.87 4.02 16.16
C PRO A 295 10.22 2.67 15.54
N VAL A 296 11.51 2.37 15.33
CA VAL A 296 11.96 1.10 14.77
C VAL A 296 11.87 -0.01 15.81
N ALA A 297 12.50 0.19 16.96
CA ALA A 297 12.49 -0.81 18.03
C ALA A 297 11.09 -1.03 18.58
N ASP A 298 10.32 0.05 18.74
CA ASP A 298 8.98 0.01 19.30
C ASP A 298 7.97 -0.62 18.33
N THR A 299 8.06 -0.31 17.03
CA THR A 299 7.27 -1.00 16.00
C THR A 299 7.54 -2.51 16.03
N PHE A 300 8.81 -2.90 16.01
CA PHE A 300 9.17 -4.33 16.01
C PHE A 300 8.67 -5.04 17.28
N LEU A 301 8.88 -4.43 18.45
CA LEU A 301 8.39 -4.98 19.72
C LEU A 301 6.86 -5.07 19.72
N GLY A 302 6.17 -4.04 19.24
CA GLY A 302 4.71 -4.01 19.16
C GLY A 302 4.16 -5.12 18.25
N GLN A 303 4.70 -5.25 17.05
CA GLN A 303 4.35 -6.32 16.10
C GLN A 303 4.61 -7.71 16.71
N ALA A 304 5.74 -7.89 17.41
CA ALA A 304 6.06 -9.15 18.08
C ALA A 304 5.07 -9.49 19.21
N ILE A 305 4.72 -8.53 20.07
CA ILE A 305 3.73 -8.70 21.14
C ILE A 305 2.37 -9.07 20.54
N GLN A 306 1.90 -8.31 19.55
CA GLN A 306 0.63 -8.56 18.85
C GLN A 306 0.61 -9.95 18.20
N ARG A 307 1.72 -10.35 17.60
CA ARG A 307 1.86 -11.65 16.95
C ARG A 307 1.77 -12.81 17.94
N ILE A 308 2.42 -12.69 19.10
CA ILE A 308 2.37 -13.67 20.17
C ILE A 308 0.95 -13.76 20.75
N ALA A 309 0.30 -12.61 20.98
CA ALA A 309 -1.07 -12.56 21.46
C ALA A 309 -2.02 -13.27 20.49
N CYS A 310 -1.96 -12.96 19.19
CA CYS A 310 -2.73 -13.65 18.15
C CYS A 310 -2.52 -15.17 18.19
N ALA A 311 -1.27 -15.64 18.32
CA ALA A 311 -0.97 -17.08 18.41
C ALA A 311 -1.67 -17.76 19.59
N ARG A 312 -1.70 -17.11 20.77
CA ARG A 312 -2.37 -17.64 21.96
C ARG A 312 -3.89 -17.64 21.80
N ILE A 313 -4.45 -16.57 21.24
CA ILE A 313 -5.90 -16.48 21.00
C ILE A 313 -6.37 -17.56 20.02
N VAL A 314 -5.66 -17.77 18.91
CA VAL A 314 -5.96 -18.80 17.91
C VAL A 314 -5.87 -20.21 18.49
N ARG A 315 -4.85 -20.48 19.32
CA ARG A 315 -4.70 -21.80 19.96
C ARG A 315 -5.87 -22.14 20.89
N ASP A 316 -6.41 -21.13 21.56
CA ASP A 316 -7.34 -21.32 22.67
C ASP A 316 -8.82 -21.12 22.25
N ARG A 317 -9.11 -20.83 20.98
CA ARG A 317 -10.48 -20.55 20.49
C ARG A 317 -10.79 -21.21 19.14
N ASP A 318 -11.88 -21.96 19.10
CA ASP A 318 -12.46 -22.47 17.85
C ASP A 318 -13.00 -21.33 16.98
N GLY A 319 -12.87 -21.47 15.66
CA GLY A 319 -13.36 -20.48 14.68
C GLY A 319 -12.50 -19.20 14.61
N VAL A 320 -11.32 -19.19 15.22
CA VAL A 320 -10.35 -18.10 15.12
C VAL A 320 -9.05 -18.64 14.54
N GLU A 321 -8.58 -18.05 13.44
CA GLU A 321 -7.34 -18.47 12.76
C GLU A 321 -6.41 -17.26 12.53
N TYR A 322 -5.14 -17.54 12.24
CA TYR A 322 -4.14 -16.50 11.98
C TYR A 322 -3.85 -16.38 10.48
N LEU A 323 -3.88 -15.15 9.97
CA LEU A 323 -3.47 -14.78 8.62
C LEU A 323 -2.06 -14.17 8.66
N PRO A 324 -1.04 -14.80 8.04
CA PRO A 324 0.37 -14.40 8.17
C PRO A 324 0.77 -13.20 7.30
N ALA A 325 -0.01 -12.11 7.37
CA ALA A 325 0.22 -10.91 6.58
C ALA A 325 1.49 -10.15 7.00
N LEU A 326 1.75 -10.07 8.31
CA LEU A 326 2.99 -9.49 8.87
C LEU A 326 4.22 -10.20 8.28
N GLU A 327 4.24 -11.53 8.35
CA GLU A 327 5.36 -12.33 7.86
C GLU A 327 5.57 -12.19 6.36
N SER A 328 4.50 -12.11 5.56
CA SER A 328 4.59 -11.84 4.12
C SER A 328 5.29 -10.52 3.81
N ALA A 329 5.11 -9.50 4.65
CA ALA A 329 5.73 -8.21 4.50
C ALA A 329 7.18 -8.20 5.03
N ILE A 330 7.37 -8.46 6.34
CA ILE A 330 8.65 -8.20 7.03
C ILE A 330 9.74 -9.20 6.67
N LEU A 331 9.38 -10.39 6.19
CA LEU A 331 10.35 -11.39 5.74
C LEU A 331 10.66 -11.26 4.25
N SER A 332 9.87 -10.52 3.48
CA SER A 332 10.20 -10.20 2.09
C SER A 332 11.15 -9.00 2.04
N ASP A 333 11.82 -8.80 0.91
CA ASP A 333 12.43 -7.51 0.58
C ASP A 333 11.35 -6.39 0.64
N ALA A 334 11.71 -5.23 1.19
CA ALA A 334 10.77 -4.14 1.46
C ALA A 334 10.00 -3.70 0.21
N ARG A 335 10.63 -3.78 -0.98
CA ARG A 335 9.99 -3.45 -2.27
C ARG A 335 8.78 -4.33 -2.61
N PHE A 336 8.60 -5.48 -1.95
CA PHE A 336 7.43 -6.35 -2.12
C PHE A 336 6.33 -6.08 -1.09
N GLY A 337 6.62 -5.32 -0.03
CA GLY A 337 5.71 -5.08 1.08
C GLY A 337 5.19 -3.65 1.16
N TYR A 338 6.00 -2.68 0.74
CA TYR A 338 5.81 -1.26 1.04
C TYR A 338 5.84 -0.40 -0.22
N LEU A 339 5.24 0.79 -0.14
CA LEU A 339 5.32 1.77 -1.22
C LEU A 339 6.72 2.42 -1.25
N ASP A 340 7.28 2.59 -2.45
CA ASP A 340 8.58 3.26 -2.64
C ASP A 340 8.53 4.73 -2.19
N THR A 341 7.37 5.37 -2.33
CA THR A 341 7.15 6.78 -1.98
C THR A 341 6.86 7.01 -0.50
N ASP A 342 6.36 5.97 0.19
CA ASP A 342 6.02 6.03 1.61
C ASP A 342 6.20 4.64 2.24
N PRO A 343 7.39 4.34 2.79
CA PRO A 343 7.65 3.04 3.40
C PRO A 343 6.85 2.81 4.69
N GLY A 344 6.14 3.81 5.20
CA GLY A 344 5.15 3.65 6.27
C GLY A 344 3.86 2.99 5.77
N GLN A 345 3.62 2.96 4.45
CA GLN A 345 2.44 2.37 3.85
C GLN A 345 2.77 1.09 3.08
N THR A 346 1.86 0.13 3.14
CA THR A 346 1.96 -1.11 2.37
C THR A 346 1.61 -0.91 0.91
N SER A 347 2.24 -1.66 0.01
CA SER A 347 1.82 -1.67 -1.39
C SER A 347 0.46 -2.38 -1.57
N PRO A 348 -0.38 -1.94 -2.53
CA PRO A 348 -1.59 -2.67 -2.91
C PRO A 348 -1.32 -4.13 -3.33
N ASP A 349 -0.15 -4.38 -3.92
CA ASP A 349 0.30 -5.71 -4.33
C ASP A 349 0.48 -6.66 -3.15
N LEU A 350 0.96 -6.16 -1.99
CA LEU A 350 1.04 -6.96 -0.77
C LEU A 350 -0.37 -7.41 -0.35
N ALA A 351 -1.35 -6.50 -0.34
CA ALA A 351 -2.72 -6.84 0.03
C ALA A 351 -3.33 -7.86 -0.94
N ALA A 352 -3.17 -7.64 -2.25
CA ALA A 352 -3.63 -8.58 -3.27
C ALA A 352 -3.00 -9.97 -3.11
N ARG A 353 -1.69 -10.03 -2.80
CA ARG A 353 -0.96 -11.27 -2.52
C ARG A 353 -1.51 -11.99 -1.30
N VAL A 354 -1.66 -11.29 -0.17
CA VAL A 354 -2.18 -11.89 1.07
C VAL A 354 -3.60 -12.42 0.88
N MET A 355 -4.45 -11.69 0.15
CA MET A 355 -5.81 -12.14 -0.16
C MET A 355 -5.82 -13.30 -1.18
N ALA A 356 -4.89 -13.35 -2.14
CA ALA A 356 -4.72 -14.50 -3.02
C ALA A 356 -4.40 -15.76 -2.21
N ASP A 357 -3.44 -15.67 -1.29
CA ASP A 357 -3.02 -16.79 -0.43
C ASP A 357 -4.16 -17.25 0.48
N LEU A 358 -4.91 -16.30 1.03
CA LEU A 358 -6.11 -16.60 1.83
C LEU A 358 -7.12 -17.37 0.99
N LEU A 359 -7.55 -16.84 -0.16
CA LEU A 359 -8.58 -17.52 -0.93
C LEU A 359 -8.10 -18.88 -1.46
N GLU A 360 -6.83 -19.03 -1.86
CA GLU A 360 -6.24 -20.32 -2.24
C GLU A 360 -6.33 -21.35 -1.08
N ALA A 361 -6.11 -20.90 0.15
CA ALA A 361 -6.11 -21.79 1.31
C ALA A 361 -7.52 -22.18 1.79
N TYR A 362 -8.49 -21.26 1.68
CA TYR A 362 -9.81 -21.41 2.30
C TYR A 362 -10.95 -21.70 1.34
N ALA A 363 -10.84 -21.35 0.05
CA ALA A 363 -11.93 -21.47 -0.90
C ALA A 363 -11.59 -22.44 -2.04
N ASP A 364 -12.61 -23.05 -2.64
CA ASP A 364 -12.42 -23.82 -3.86
C ASP A 364 -11.90 -22.93 -5.00
N PRO A 365 -11.11 -23.47 -5.95
CA PRO A 365 -10.57 -22.68 -7.05
C PRO A 365 -11.65 -21.92 -7.81
N ASP A 366 -11.50 -20.60 -7.93
CA ASP A 366 -12.40 -19.75 -8.70
C ASP A 366 -11.67 -18.62 -9.46
N PRO A 367 -12.35 -17.97 -10.44
CA PRO A 367 -11.72 -16.93 -11.26
C PRO A 367 -11.22 -15.72 -10.46
N ALA A 368 -11.87 -15.39 -9.34
CA ALA A 368 -11.47 -14.28 -8.48
C ALA A 368 -10.10 -14.52 -7.83
N GLN A 369 -9.80 -15.77 -7.46
CA GLN A 369 -8.46 -16.15 -6.99
C GLN A 369 -7.39 -15.91 -8.06
N ALA A 370 -7.67 -16.26 -9.32
CA ALA A 370 -6.72 -16.08 -10.42
C ALA A 370 -6.39 -14.59 -10.64
N LEU A 371 -7.36 -13.69 -10.49
CA LEU A 371 -7.15 -12.25 -10.59
C LEU A 371 -6.24 -11.71 -9.47
N LEU A 372 -6.51 -12.07 -8.21
CA LEU A 372 -5.64 -11.67 -7.09
C LEU A 372 -4.24 -12.27 -7.22
N HIS A 373 -4.15 -13.53 -7.64
CA HIS A 373 -2.87 -14.19 -7.86
C HIS A 373 -2.08 -13.49 -8.98
N ALA A 374 -2.72 -13.14 -10.09
CA ALA A 374 -2.11 -12.39 -11.18
C ALA A 374 -1.61 -11.01 -10.71
N ARG A 375 -2.41 -10.26 -9.94
CA ARG A 375 -2.02 -8.95 -9.42
C ARG A 375 -0.89 -9.06 -8.38
N GLY A 376 -1.12 -9.75 -7.28
CA GLY A 376 -0.16 -9.82 -6.17
C GLY A 376 1.09 -10.65 -6.48
N HIS A 377 0.92 -11.92 -6.89
CA HIS A 377 2.07 -12.81 -7.17
C HIS A 377 2.73 -12.46 -8.51
N GLY A 378 1.98 -12.07 -9.53
CA GLY A 378 2.53 -11.67 -10.82
C GLY A 378 3.42 -10.44 -10.71
N ALA A 379 2.95 -9.37 -10.05
CA ALA A 379 3.74 -8.15 -9.81
C ALA A 379 5.02 -8.45 -9.02
N ALA A 380 4.90 -9.20 -7.92
CA ALA A 380 6.05 -9.54 -7.08
C ALA A 380 7.08 -10.39 -7.83
N ARG A 381 6.67 -11.38 -8.65
CA ARG A 381 7.59 -12.21 -9.44
C ARG A 381 8.29 -11.41 -10.54
N LEU A 382 7.58 -10.47 -11.16
CA LEU A 382 8.17 -9.57 -12.14
C LEU A 382 9.24 -8.67 -11.49
N LEU A 383 8.92 -8.08 -10.33
CA LEU A 383 9.85 -7.26 -9.55
C LEU A 383 11.06 -8.08 -9.04
N ALA A 384 10.86 -9.37 -8.75
CA ALA A 384 11.92 -10.31 -8.42
C ALA A 384 12.84 -10.67 -9.61
N GLY A 385 12.56 -10.16 -10.81
CA GLY A 385 13.33 -10.50 -12.01
C GLY A 385 13.02 -11.90 -12.55
N ASN A 386 11.84 -12.45 -12.25
CA ASN A 386 11.38 -13.74 -12.75
C ASN A 386 10.15 -13.58 -13.65
N PRO A 387 10.34 -13.09 -14.89
CA PRO A 387 9.23 -12.84 -15.82
C PRO A 387 8.51 -14.14 -16.23
N GLY A 388 9.19 -15.28 -16.27
CA GLY A 388 8.56 -16.58 -16.55
C GLY A 388 7.51 -16.95 -15.50
N ALA A 389 7.87 -16.87 -14.21
CA ALA A 389 6.92 -17.16 -13.13
C ALA A 389 5.81 -16.10 -13.01
N ALA A 390 6.08 -14.84 -13.40
CA ALA A 390 5.07 -13.80 -13.50
C ALA A 390 4.07 -14.09 -14.64
N LEU A 391 4.56 -14.60 -15.76
CA LEU A 391 3.72 -15.01 -16.88
C LEU A 391 2.83 -16.19 -16.49
N GLU A 392 3.38 -17.20 -15.81
CA GLU A 392 2.59 -18.31 -15.25
C GLU A 392 1.51 -17.83 -14.27
N ALA A 393 1.81 -16.82 -13.44
CA ALA A 393 0.84 -16.27 -12.49
C ALA A 393 -0.31 -15.51 -13.16
N THR A 394 -0.03 -14.81 -14.26
CA THR A 394 -1.01 -13.93 -14.94
C THR A 394 -1.81 -14.64 -16.04
N THR A 395 -1.25 -15.69 -16.66
CA THR A 395 -1.89 -16.39 -17.79
C THR A 395 -3.29 -16.92 -17.47
N PRO A 396 -3.57 -17.55 -16.31
CA PRO A 396 -4.92 -18.02 -16.01
C PRO A 396 -5.96 -16.89 -15.98
N ALA A 397 -5.60 -15.74 -15.40
CA ALA A 397 -6.47 -14.57 -15.32
C ALA A 397 -6.77 -13.98 -16.72
N MET A 398 -5.73 -13.87 -17.56
CA MET A 398 -5.86 -13.39 -18.94
C MET A 398 -6.69 -14.36 -19.81
N ALA A 399 -6.51 -15.68 -19.63
CA ALA A 399 -7.27 -16.68 -20.37
C ALA A 399 -8.77 -16.70 -20.00
N ALA A 400 -9.08 -16.50 -18.72
CA ALA A 400 -10.47 -16.51 -18.24
C ALA A 400 -11.23 -15.23 -18.58
N ASN A 401 -10.57 -14.07 -18.56
CA ASN A 401 -11.23 -12.77 -18.60
C ASN A 401 -10.78 -11.89 -19.78
N GLY A 402 -9.85 -12.36 -20.62
CA GLY A 402 -9.19 -11.54 -21.62
C GLY A 402 -8.29 -10.51 -20.96
N TRP A 403 -8.76 -9.27 -20.89
CA TRP A 403 -8.07 -8.16 -20.22
C TRP A 403 -8.89 -7.70 -19.02
N PRO A 404 -8.69 -8.30 -17.84
CA PRO A 404 -9.55 -8.05 -16.69
C PRO A 404 -9.43 -6.61 -16.16
N ASP A 405 -8.19 -6.13 -16.02
CA ASP A 405 -7.88 -4.75 -15.68
C ASP A 405 -6.49 -4.36 -16.21
N ASP A 406 -6.23 -3.06 -16.26
CA ASP A 406 -5.00 -2.50 -16.81
C ASP A 406 -3.74 -2.91 -16.04
N GLU A 407 -3.82 -3.10 -14.73
CA GLU A 407 -2.68 -3.53 -13.93
C GLU A 407 -2.26 -4.96 -14.28
N ILE A 408 -3.22 -5.89 -14.30
CA ILE A 408 -2.94 -7.29 -14.67
C ILE A 408 -2.43 -7.39 -16.10
N GLY A 409 -3.02 -6.62 -17.04
CA GLY A 409 -2.58 -6.57 -18.42
C GLY A 409 -1.15 -6.04 -18.56
N LEU A 410 -0.79 -4.98 -17.82
CA LEU A 410 0.57 -4.43 -17.78
C LEU A 410 1.57 -5.41 -17.19
N ILE A 411 1.23 -6.10 -16.08
CA ILE A 411 2.08 -7.14 -15.49
C ILE A 411 2.31 -8.26 -16.52
N HIS A 412 1.24 -8.72 -17.19
CA HIS A 412 1.33 -9.78 -18.20
C HIS A 412 2.18 -9.37 -19.41
N ALA A 413 1.97 -8.17 -19.96
CA ALA A 413 2.75 -7.65 -21.08
C ALA A 413 4.23 -7.50 -20.73
N ARG A 414 4.56 -6.99 -19.54
CA ARG A 414 5.95 -6.91 -19.06
C ARG A 414 6.56 -8.29 -18.83
N ALA A 415 5.78 -9.25 -18.34
CA ALA A 415 6.21 -10.63 -18.21
C ALA A 415 6.51 -11.29 -19.57
N LEU A 416 5.64 -11.08 -20.57
CA LEU A 416 5.88 -11.50 -21.97
C LEU A 416 7.18 -10.89 -22.52
N ALA A 417 7.36 -9.59 -22.36
CA ALA A 417 8.57 -8.90 -22.81
C ALA A 417 9.84 -9.46 -22.13
N GLY A 418 9.76 -9.78 -20.85
CA GLY A 418 10.86 -10.37 -20.08
C GLY A 418 11.21 -11.83 -20.45
N VAL A 419 10.36 -12.53 -21.20
CA VAL A 419 10.65 -13.88 -21.75
C VAL A 419 10.82 -13.87 -23.27
N ASP A 420 11.31 -12.77 -23.82
CA ASP A 420 11.59 -12.59 -25.25
C ASP A 420 10.36 -12.73 -26.17
N ARG A 421 9.18 -12.35 -25.67
CA ARG A 421 7.91 -12.25 -26.42
C ARG A 421 7.46 -10.79 -26.57
N GLN A 422 8.40 -9.88 -26.85
CA GLN A 422 8.15 -8.43 -26.91
C GLN A 422 7.11 -8.06 -27.97
N ALA A 423 7.14 -8.71 -29.15
CA ALA A 423 6.17 -8.42 -30.21
C ALA A 423 4.72 -8.66 -29.76
N GLU A 424 4.48 -9.77 -29.05
CA GLU A 424 3.17 -10.11 -28.50
C GLU A 424 2.77 -9.16 -27.37
N ALA A 425 3.71 -8.75 -26.51
CA ALA A 425 3.45 -7.75 -25.49
C ALA A 425 3.00 -6.41 -26.10
N ILE A 426 3.66 -5.97 -27.18
CA ILE A 426 3.33 -4.74 -27.90
C ILE A 426 1.95 -4.85 -28.55
N ASP A 427 1.68 -5.94 -29.27
CA ASP A 427 0.37 -6.15 -29.91
C ASP A 427 -0.76 -6.16 -28.89
N LEU A 428 -0.54 -6.83 -27.76
CA LEU A 428 -1.47 -6.86 -26.63
C LEU A 428 -1.79 -5.44 -26.12
N LEU A 429 -0.77 -4.62 -25.86
CA LEU A 429 -0.97 -3.25 -25.36
C LEU A 429 -1.62 -2.32 -26.41
N LEU A 430 -1.26 -2.46 -27.69
CA LEU A 430 -1.88 -1.70 -28.78
C LEU A 430 -3.36 -2.06 -28.94
N ASP A 431 -3.71 -3.34 -28.90
CA ASP A 431 -5.11 -3.79 -28.96
C ASP A 431 -5.95 -3.19 -27.82
N ARG A 432 -5.32 -3.00 -26.64
CA ARG A 432 -5.98 -2.36 -25.49
C ARG A 432 -6.22 -0.87 -25.72
N LEU A 433 -5.22 -0.15 -26.22
CA LEU A 433 -5.31 1.28 -26.55
C LEU A 433 -6.31 1.55 -27.67
N GLU A 434 -6.21 0.83 -28.78
CA GLU A 434 -7.10 0.96 -29.94
C GLU A 434 -8.55 0.62 -29.60
N GLY A 435 -8.76 -0.28 -28.63
CA GLY A 435 -10.09 -0.62 -28.14
C GLY A 435 -10.76 0.46 -27.31
N GLY A 436 -10.04 1.51 -26.88
CA GLY A 436 -10.58 2.56 -26.00
C GLY A 436 -11.07 2.05 -24.64
N ARG A 437 -10.56 0.89 -24.19
CA ARG A 437 -11.01 0.23 -22.95
C ARG A 437 -10.08 0.45 -21.76
N ALA A 438 -8.96 1.15 -21.96
CA ALA A 438 -8.02 1.46 -20.90
C ALA A 438 -8.65 2.42 -19.88
N THR A 439 -8.61 2.04 -18.60
CA THR A 439 -8.91 2.90 -17.46
C THR A 439 -7.77 3.90 -17.18
N ASP A 440 -6.53 3.55 -17.56
CA ASP A 440 -5.34 4.40 -17.49
C ASP A 440 -4.59 4.37 -18.83
N PRO A 441 -5.12 5.06 -19.87
CA PRO A 441 -4.53 5.03 -21.21
C PRO A 441 -3.11 5.61 -21.24
N ASP A 442 -2.80 6.60 -20.41
CA ASP A 442 -1.48 7.22 -20.37
C ASP A 442 -0.39 6.25 -19.91
N ARG A 443 -0.67 5.48 -18.85
CA ARG A 443 0.28 4.47 -18.35
C ARG A 443 0.47 3.32 -19.32
N ILE A 444 -0.60 2.88 -19.99
CA ILE A 444 -0.51 1.86 -21.06
C ILE A 444 0.28 2.42 -22.24
N TYR A 445 0.00 3.64 -22.68
CA TYR A 445 0.70 4.29 -23.77
C TYR A 445 2.19 4.43 -23.48
N ALA A 446 2.56 4.91 -22.29
CA ALA A 446 3.96 5.02 -21.87
C ALA A 446 4.68 3.67 -21.89
N THR A 447 4.06 2.62 -21.34
CA THR A 447 4.65 1.27 -21.37
C THR A 447 4.75 0.71 -22.80
N THR A 448 3.77 1.00 -23.64
CA THR A 448 3.78 0.59 -25.07
C THR A 448 4.88 1.29 -25.82
N LEU A 449 5.05 2.61 -25.61
CA LEU A 449 6.08 3.42 -26.23
C LEU A 449 7.47 2.89 -25.88
N ASP A 450 7.76 2.60 -24.62
CA ASP A 450 9.05 2.06 -24.17
C ASP A 450 9.40 0.73 -24.89
N LEU A 451 8.40 -0.15 -25.03
CA LEU A 451 8.58 -1.44 -25.73
C LEU A 451 8.74 -1.25 -27.25
N VAL A 452 7.93 -0.38 -27.86
CA VAL A 452 7.98 -0.09 -29.30
C VAL A 452 9.29 0.58 -29.69
N GLU A 453 9.82 1.50 -28.88
CA GLU A 453 11.12 2.15 -29.15
C GLU A 453 12.27 1.14 -29.15
N SER A 454 12.18 0.11 -28.32
CA SER A 454 13.25 -0.88 -28.14
C SER A 454 13.13 -2.06 -29.11
N HIS A 455 11.90 -2.48 -29.42
CA HIS A 455 11.63 -3.76 -30.08
C HIS A 455 10.51 -3.72 -31.14
N GLY A 456 9.88 -2.56 -31.35
CA GLY A 456 8.71 -2.43 -32.21
C GLY A 456 9.02 -2.60 -33.69
N THR A 457 8.07 -3.21 -34.42
CA THR A 457 8.07 -3.20 -35.88
C THR A 457 7.52 -1.87 -36.43
N LEU A 458 7.81 -1.54 -37.69
CA LEU A 458 7.23 -0.36 -38.34
C LEU A 458 5.70 -0.34 -38.26
N ALA A 459 5.05 -1.50 -38.43
CA ALA A 459 3.59 -1.61 -38.32
C ALA A 459 3.09 -1.27 -36.90
N GLN A 460 3.80 -1.70 -35.86
CA GLN A 460 3.45 -1.37 -34.47
C GLN A 460 3.71 0.10 -34.14
N ILE A 461 4.76 0.70 -34.70
CA ILE A 461 5.02 2.14 -34.60
C ILE A 461 3.87 2.93 -35.24
N ASP A 462 3.45 2.53 -36.44
CA ASP A 462 2.35 3.20 -37.15
C ASP A 462 1.03 3.07 -36.37
N ARG A 463 0.74 1.89 -35.79
CA ARG A 463 -0.41 1.67 -34.89
C ARG A 463 -0.36 2.59 -33.66
N LEU A 464 0.78 2.65 -32.97
CA LEU A 464 0.95 3.52 -31.80
C LEU A 464 0.75 5.00 -32.16
N LEU A 465 1.28 5.43 -33.32
CA LEU A 465 1.09 6.80 -33.81
C LEU A 465 -0.37 7.10 -34.16
N ALA A 466 -1.08 6.14 -34.74
CA ALA A 466 -2.50 6.26 -35.02
C ALA A 466 -3.32 6.47 -33.74
N VAL A 467 -2.99 5.76 -32.65
CA VAL A 467 -3.59 5.98 -31.33
C VAL A 467 -3.27 7.39 -30.81
N SER A 468 -2.01 7.85 -30.93
CA SER A 468 -1.62 9.19 -30.45
C SER A 468 -2.20 10.36 -31.24
N GLY A 469 -2.50 10.15 -32.54
CA GLY A 469 -3.08 11.16 -33.42
C GLY A 469 -4.60 11.28 -33.30
N GLN A 470 -5.23 10.37 -32.55
CA GLN A 470 -6.58 10.58 -32.06
C GLN A 470 -6.48 11.55 -30.88
N ASP A 471 -6.42 12.86 -31.15
CA ASP A 471 -6.55 13.97 -30.19
C ASP A 471 -7.96 14.00 -29.52
N GLY A 472 -8.57 12.83 -29.31
CA GLY A 472 -9.75 12.66 -28.50
C GLY A 472 -9.39 12.77 -27.02
N ARG A 473 -9.05 13.97 -26.56
CA ARG A 473 -9.60 14.36 -25.26
C ARG A 473 -11.12 14.16 -25.38
N PRO A 474 -11.79 13.57 -24.38
CA PRO A 474 -13.24 13.62 -24.31
C PRO A 474 -13.68 15.07 -24.07
N ASP A 475 -13.54 15.92 -25.08
CA ASP A 475 -14.23 17.21 -25.13
C ASP A 475 -15.64 16.92 -25.63
N ASP A 476 -16.61 17.20 -24.75
CA ASP A 476 -18.06 17.24 -24.99
C ASP A 476 -18.72 15.94 -25.47
N GLU A 477 -18.93 14.99 -24.55
CA GLU A 477 -20.26 14.36 -24.57
C GLU A 477 -21.27 15.51 -24.36
N PRO A 478 -22.19 15.79 -25.30
CA PRO A 478 -23.28 16.70 -24.99
C PRO A 478 -23.98 16.12 -23.78
N ALA A 479 -24.14 16.93 -22.72
CA ALA A 479 -24.89 16.55 -21.53
C ALA A 479 -26.13 15.75 -21.96
N PRO A 480 -26.40 14.57 -21.38
CA PRO A 480 -27.51 13.74 -21.81
C PRO A 480 -28.75 14.61 -21.92
N ASP A 481 -29.43 14.56 -23.06
CA ASP A 481 -30.65 15.32 -23.30
C ASP A 481 -31.71 14.92 -22.26
N LEU A 482 -31.73 15.66 -21.15
CA LEU A 482 -32.64 15.45 -20.03
C LEU A 482 -34.11 15.66 -20.44
N SER A 483 -34.39 16.12 -21.66
CA SER A 483 -35.75 16.20 -22.20
C SER A 483 -36.34 14.85 -22.62
N GLN A 484 -35.54 13.77 -22.66
CA GLN A 484 -35.99 12.43 -23.04
C GLN A 484 -36.13 11.42 -21.88
N VAL A 485 -35.88 11.84 -20.64
CA VAL A 485 -36.18 10.99 -19.47
C VAL A 485 -37.66 11.13 -19.12
N THR A 486 -38.49 10.22 -19.62
CA THR A 486 -39.84 10.03 -19.08
C THR A 486 -39.74 9.47 -17.66
N PRO A 487 -40.38 10.08 -16.64
CA PRO A 487 -40.35 9.54 -15.29
C PRO A 487 -41.23 8.29 -15.23
N GLU A 488 -40.59 7.13 -15.08
CA GLU A 488 -41.28 5.92 -14.65
C GLU A 488 -41.56 6.02 -13.15
N VAL A 489 -42.80 5.73 -12.81
CA VAL A 489 -43.47 5.99 -11.53
C VAL A 489 -42.92 5.12 -10.41
N ALA A 490 -42.49 5.74 -9.31
CA ALA A 490 -42.43 5.14 -7.97
C ALA A 490 -42.83 6.19 -6.91
N PRO A 491 -43.41 5.77 -5.76
CA PRO A 491 -44.52 6.47 -5.15
C PRO A 491 -44.15 7.63 -4.23
N ALA A 492 -45.12 8.55 -4.14
CA ALA A 492 -45.10 9.83 -3.44
C ALA A 492 -44.61 9.77 -1.99
N PHE A 493 -43.67 10.67 -1.69
CA PHE A 493 -43.48 11.23 -0.35
C PHE A 493 -43.84 12.72 -0.42
N ASP A 494 -44.79 13.12 0.41
CA ASP A 494 -45.40 14.46 0.48
C ASP A 494 -44.62 15.31 1.49
N GLU A 495 -43.84 16.28 0.99
CA GLU A 495 -43.31 17.37 1.80
C GLU A 495 -43.69 18.70 1.16
N ARG A 496 -44.79 19.26 1.67
CA ARG A 496 -45.12 20.67 1.53
C ARG A 496 -44.38 21.48 2.59
N GLN A 497 -44.06 22.72 2.20
CA GLN A 497 -43.50 23.85 2.97
C GLN A 497 -41.96 23.87 2.94
N THR A 498 -41.31 24.74 2.18
CA THR A 498 -41.29 26.20 2.37
C THR A 498 -40.78 26.90 1.10
N GLU A 499 -41.58 27.82 0.56
CA GLU A 499 -41.11 28.91 -0.30
C GLU A 499 -40.61 30.04 0.60
N GLU A 500 -39.41 30.59 0.35
CA GLU A 500 -39.16 32.05 0.35
C GLU A 500 -37.71 32.37 -0.05
N GLY A 501 -37.57 33.08 -1.17
CA GLY A 501 -36.60 34.18 -1.35
C GLY A 501 -35.15 33.85 -1.72
N ALA A 502 -34.80 33.97 -3.01
CA ALA A 502 -33.46 34.41 -3.42
C ALA A 502 -33.50 35.13 -4.78
N ASP A 503 -32.98 36.35 -4.77
CA ASP A 503 -32.92 37.30 -5.88
C ASP A 503 -32.02 36.82 -7.04
N HIS A 504 -32.42 37.19 -8.26
CA HIS A 504 -31.64 37.03 -9.49
C HIS A 504 -30.32 37.83 -9.43
N VAL A 505 -29.19 37.11 -9.45
CA VAL A 505 -27.87 37.67 -9.76
C VAL A 505 -27.57 37.42 -11.24
N THR A 506 -27.46 38.49 -12.02
CA THR A 506 -26.95 38.47 -13.39
C THR A 506 -25.41 38.43 -13.36
N LEU A 507 -24.81 37.41 -13.97
CA LEU A 507 -23.35 37.33 -14.18
C LEU A 507 -22.93 38.21 -15.37
N PRO A 508 -21.76 38.87 -15.32
CA PRO A 508 -21.25 39.66 -16.44
C PRO A 508 -20.66 38.78 -17.55
N ASP A 509 -20.75 39.29 -18.79
CA ASP A 509 -20.24 38.66 -20.00
C ASP A 509 -18.77 38.23 -19.87
N GLY A 510 -18.49 36.98 -20.23
CA GLY A 510 -17.15 36.40 -20.24
C GLY A 510 -16.22 37.05 -21.28
N PRO A 511 -14.89 36.90 -21.11
CA PRO A 511 -13.91 37.50 -22.02
C PRO A 511 -14.02 36.91 -23.43
N ALA A 512 -13.79 37.77 -24.43
CA ALA A 512 -13.78 37.38 -25.84
C ALA A 512 -12.73 36.29 -26.13
N PRO A 513 -13.00 35.36 -27.06
CA PRO A 513 -12.07 34.29 -27.43
C PRO A 513 -10.75 34.86 -27.94
N ALA A 514 -9.65 34.21 -27.56
CA ALA A 514 -8.31 34.56 -27.98
C ALA A 514 -8.17 34.49 -29.52
N PRO A 515 -7.35 35.36 -30.14
CA PRO A 515 -7.14 35.33 -31.58
C PRO A 515 -6.48 34.00 -32.01
N ALA A 516 -6.98 33.41 -33.09
CA ALA A 516 -6.37 32.24 -33.71
C ALA A 516 -4.93 32.57 -34.16
N PHE A 517 -3.97 31.74 -33.75
CA PHE A 517 -2.58 31.87 -34.18
C PHE A 517 -2.44 31.52 -35.67
N PRO A 518 -1.55 32.20 -36.41
CA PRO A 518 -1.28 31.84 -37.80
C PRO A 518 -0.64 30.44 -37.89
N ASP A 519 -1.04 29.68 -38.90
CA ASP A 519 -0.44 28.38 -39.21
C ASP A 519 1.09 28.51 -39.38
N LEU A 520 1.83 27.58 -38.77
CA LEU A 520 3.28 27.46 -38.96
C LEU A 520 3.63 27.32 -40.45
N PRO A 521 4.75 27.93 -40.89
CA PRO A 521 5.33 27.64 -42.19
C PRO A 521 5.53 26.13 -42.38
N ARG A 522 5.10 25.60 -43.53
CA ARG A 522 5.09 24.16 -43.83
C ARG A 522 6.47 23.51 -43.69
N ASP A 523 7.54 24.26 -43.97
CA ASP A 523 8.93 23.83 -43.83
C ASP A 523 9.34 23.63 -42.37
N VAL A 524 8.89 24.47 -41.44
CA VAL A 524 9.15 24.32 -40.01
C VAL A 524 8.49 23.06 -39.45
N ARG A 525 7.21 22.82 -39.82
CA ARG A 525 6.49 21.60 -39.41
C ARG A 525 7.18 20.33 -39.90
N VAL A 526 7.62 20.31 -41.16
CA VAL A 526 8.39 19.20 -41.75
C VAL A 526 9.69 18.96 -40.99
N GLN A 527 10.38 20.02 -40.55
CA GLN A 527 11.63 19.87 -39.79
C GLN A 527 11.40 19.32 -38.38
N ILE A 528 10.33 19.72 -37.68
CA ILE A 528 9.95 19.15 -36.37
C ILE A 528 9.63 17.66 -36.51
N GLU A 529 8.82 17.29 -37.51
CA GLU A 529 8.49 15.90 -37.82
C GLU A 529 9.73 15.09 -38.22
N ALA A 530 10.66 15.71 -38.93
CA ALA A 530 11.93 15.10 -39.32
C ALA A 530 12.89 14.92 -38.14
N ALA A 531 12.87 15.80 -37.14
CA ALA A 531 13.61 15.63 -35.89
C ALA A 531 13.01 14.50 -35.04
N ALA A 532 11.68 14.46 -34.91
CA ALA A 532 10.98 13.36 -34.24
C ALA A 532 11.24 12.00 -34.92
N SER A 533 11.24 11.98 -36.26
CA SER A 533 11.54 10.77 -37.03
C SER A 533 12.99 10.32 -36.90
N ALA A 534 13.95 11.27 -36.87
CA ALA A 534 15.36 10.95 -36.63
C ALA A 534 15.60 10.38 -35.23
N LEU A 535 14.88 10.86 -34.22
CA LEU A 535 14.96 10.36 -32.85
C LEU A 535 14.47 8.92 -32.74
N LYS A 536 13.37 8.61 -33.44
CA LYS A 536 12.86 7.24 -33.58
C LYS A 536 13.84 6.33 -34.31
N ALA A 537 14.56 6.85 -35.30
CA ALA A 537 15.58 6.11 -36.04
C ALA A 537 16.92 5.96 -35.30
N GLN A 538 17.02 6.43 -34.04
CA GLN A 538 18.25 6.46 -33.24
C GLN A 538 19.39 7.28 -33.89
N ASP A 539 19.09 8.17 -34.83
CA ASP A 539 20.05 9.14 -35.37
C ASP A 539 20.16 10.34 -34.42
N ASN A 540 20.67 10.08 -33.21
CA ASN A 540 20.71 11.09 -32.15
C ASN A 540 21.52 12.33 -32.58
N LEU A 541 22.61 12.15 -33.36
CA LEU A 541 23.39 13.27 -33.90
C LEU A 541 22.58 14.09 -34.91
N GLY A 542 21.76 13.45 -35.74
CA GLY A 542 20.82 14.12 -36.64
C GLY A 542 19.74 14.90 -35.90
N VAL A 543 19.19 14.33 -34.82
CA VAL A 543 18.24 15.02 -33.93
C VAL A 543 18.87 16.24 -33.29
N ILE A 544 20.05 16.08 -32.69
CA ILE A 544 20.77 17.17 -32.03
C ILE A 544 20.96 18.34 -33.00
N LYS A 545 21.49 18.08 -34.20
CA LYS A 545 21.72 19.13 -35.21
C LYS A 545 20.42 19.82 -35.62
N ARG A 546 19.36 19.05 -35.89
CA ARG A 546 18.07 19.60 -36.34
C ARG A 546 17.35 20.38 -35.25
N SER A 547 17.31 19.84 -34.03
CA SER A 547 16.70 20.52 -32.90
C SER A 547 17.42 21.81 -32.55
N ILE A 548 18.76 21.85 -32.62
CA ILE A 548 19.53 23.09 -32.45
C ILE A 548 19.15 24.09 -33.55
N SER A 549 19.18 23.71 -34.83
CA SER A 549 18.83 24.63 -35.92
C SER A 549 17.38 25.14 -35.85
N LEU A 550 16.45 24.32 -35.35
CA LEU A 550 15.06 24.72 -35.11
C LEU A 550 14.94 25.70 -33.93
N LEU A 551 15.64 25.42 -32.83
CA LEU A 551 15.70 26.31 -31.67
C LEU A 551 16.53 27.57 -31.91
N GLU A 552 17.37 27.63 -32.95
CA GLU A 552 18.01 28.89 -33.37
C GLU A 552 17.04 29.78 -34.17
N ALA A 553 15.96 29.20 -34.69
CA ALA A 553 14.88 29.89 -35.38
C ALA A 553 13.68 30.14 -34.42
N GLU A 554 13.93 30.51 -33.16
CA GLU A 554 12.91 30.64 -32.09
C GLU A 554 11.67 31.45 -32.51
N ASP A 555 11.88 32.53 -33.27
CA ASP A 555 10.83 33.45 -33.74
C ASP A 555 9.79 32.77 -34.67
N ALA A 556 10.12 31.59 -35.22
CA ALA A 556 9.25 30.83 -36.11
C ALA A 556 8.48 29.70 -35.41
N LEU A 557 8.73 29.46 -34.11
CA LEU A 557 8.12 28.37 -33.35
C LEU A 557 7.14 28.90 -32.30
N SER A 558 6.01 28.20 -32.15
CA SER A 558 5.16 28.39 -30.98
C SER A 558 5.88 27.93 -29.71
N PHE A 559 5.43 28.39 -28.54
CA PHE A 559 5.98 27.95 -27.26
C PHE A 559 5.96 26.42 -27.11
N ASP A 560 4.84 25.80 -27.46
CA ASP A 560 4.65 24.34 -27.36
C ASP A 560 5.57 23.58 -28.32
N ASP A 561 5.80 24.12 -29.52
CA ASP A 561 6.75 23.55 -30.46
C ASP A 561 8.20 23.66 -29.98
N GLN A 562 8.56 24.77 -29.35
CA GLN A 562 9.87 24.92 -28.72
C GLN A 562 10.04 23.88 -27.61
N GLU A 563 9.06 23.69 -26.73
CA GLU A 563 9.11 22.68 -25.65
C GLU A 563 9.23 21.24 -26.19
N ARG A 564 8.53 20.96 -27.29
CA ARG A 564 8.59 19.66 -27.97
C ARG A 564 9.96 19.41 -28.61
N VAL A 565 10.48 20.37 -29.38
CA VAL A 565 11.80 20.27 -30.03
C VAL A 565 12.92 20.20 -28.99
N PHE A 566 12.79 20.95 -27.90
CA PHE A 566 13.73 20.94 -26.78
C PHE A 566 13.72 19.59 -26.05
N SER A 567 12.54 18.99 -25.86
CA SER A 567 12.44 17.62 -25.31
C SER A 567 13.19 16.60 -26.18
N TYR A 568 13.10 16.69 -27.52
CA TYR A 568 13.86 15.81 -28.42
C TYR A 568 15.37 16.02 -28.31
N LEU A 569 15.82 17.27 -28.21
CA LEU A 569 17.23 17.60 -28.04
C LEU A 569 17.78 16.98 -26.74
N VAL A 570 17.06 17.17 -25.63
CA VAL A 570 17.43 16.64 -24.31
C VAL A 570 17.57 15.12 -24.37
N GLN A 571 16.60 14.41 -24.94
CA GLN A 571 16.64 12.96 -25.06
C GLN A 571 17.81 12.47 -25.91
N ALA A 572 18.04 13.08 -27.08
CA ALA A 572 19.14 12.72 -27.96
C ALA A 572 20.52 12.97 -27.31
N MET A 573 20.70 14.11 -26.64
CA MET A 573 21.95 14.43 -25.92
C MET A 573 22.20 13.49 -24.75
N MET A 574 21.14 13.07 -24.04
CA MET A 574 21.24 12.08 -22.96
C MET A 574 21.70 10.72 -23.48
N ARG A 575 21.18 10.26 -24.62
CA ARG A 575 21.54 8.98 -25.28
C ARG A 575 22.99 8.99 -25.79
N GLU A 576 23.47 10.11 -26.31
CA GLU A 576 24.87 10.28 -26.77
C GLU A 576 25.86 10.54 -25.62
N GLY A 577 25.42 10.51 -24.36
CA GLY A 577 26.27 10.81 -23.21
C GLY A 577 26.79 12.24 -23.17
N GLN A 578 26.15 13.17 -23.89
CA GLN A 578 26.53 14.59 -24.00
C GLN A 578 26.03 15.42 -22.80
N HIS A 579 26.03 14.84 -21.59
CA HIS A 579 25.46 15.45 -20.39
C HIS A 579 26.13 16.78 -20.03
N ALA A 580 27.43 16.89 -20.26
CA ALA A 580 28.19 18.13 -20.02
C ALA A 580 27.76 19.28 -20.95
N HIS A 581 27.45 18.97 -22.21
CA HIS A 581 26.96 19.96 -23.18
C HIS A 581 25.47 20.28 -22.99
N LEU A 582 24.70 19.36 -22.41
CA LEU A 582 23.27 19.53 -22.17
C LEU A 582 22.99 20.51 -21.02
N LEU A 583 23.85 20.53 -19.99
CA LEU A 583 23.66 21.37 -18.80
C LEU A 583 23.59 22.88 -19.12
N PRO A 584 24.51 23.48 -19.89
CA PRO A 584 24.40 24.88 -20.30
C PRO A 584 23.12 25.19 -21.10
N VAL A 585 22.69 24.26 -21.95
CA VAL A 585 21.48 24.41 -22.78
C VAL A 585 20.21 24.43 -21.91
N LEU A 586 20.14 23.55 -20.90
CA LEU A 586 19.03 23.54 -19.94
C LEU A 586 18.99 24.82 -19.08
N LEU A 587 20.15 25.34 -18.68
CA LEU A 587 20.25 26.56 -17.87
C LEU A 587 19.84 27.81 -18.65
N ASP A 588 20.30 27.96 -19.89
CA ASP A 588 19.88 29.04 -20.79
C ASP A 588 18.36 29.00 -21.02
N ARG A 589 17.77 27.81 -21.18
CA ARG A 589 16.30 27.65 -21.29
C ARG A 589 15.59 28.09 -20.02
N ILE A 590 16.03 27.63 -18.84
CA ILE A 590 15.43 28.02 -17.55
C ILE A 590 15.49 29.53 -17.33
N GLU A 591 16.58 30.19 -17.74
CA GLU A 591 16.73 31.63 -17.62
C GLU A 591 15.69 32.40 -18.47
N ARG A 592 15.48 31.95 -19.71
CA ARG A 592 14.57 32.59 -20.66
C ARG A 592 13.09 32.38 -20.31
N LEU A 593 12.75 31.27 -19.64
CA LEU A 593 11.36 30.97 -19.27
C LEU A 593 10.89 31.87 -18.11
N PRO A 594 9.71 32.53 -18.22
CA PRO A 594 9.13 33.27 -17.10
C PRO A 594 8.89 32.38 -15.88
N ASP A 595 8.35 31.19 -16.13
CA ASP A 595 8.12 30.10 -15.19
C ASP A 595 8.48 28.76 -15.88
N PRO A 596 9.62 28.13 -15.53
CA PRO A 596 10.08 26.91 -16.19
C PRO A 596 9.32 25.64 -15.76
N GLY A 597 8.42 25.71 -14.77
CA GLY A 597 7.78 24.55 -14.17
C GLY A 597 8.80 23.60 -13.48
N PRO A 598 8.36 22.46 -12.91
CA PRO A 598 9.25 21.58 -12.14
C PRO A 598 10.14 20.67 -13.00
N ARG A 599 9.75 20.40 -14.24
CA ARG A 599 10.40 19.38 -15.10
C ARG A 599 11.87 19.70 -15.41
N TRP A 600 12.17 20.90 -15.91
CA TRP A 600 13.52 21.30 -16.32
C TRP A 600 14.46 21.55 -15.12
N PRO A 601 14.04 22.28 -14.07
CA PRO A 601 14.77 22.39 -12.82
C PRO A 601 15.18 21.03 -12.21
N ALA A 602 14.25 20.07 -12.11
CA ALA A 602 14.54 18.76 -11.56
C ALA A 602 15.59 17.99 -12.38
N LEU A 603 15.51 18.06 -13.71
CA LEU A 603 16.48 17.43 -14.60
C LEU A 603 17.87 18.06 -14.47
N VAL A 604 17.95 19.39 -14.41
CA VAL A 604 19.21 20.12 -14.19
C VAL A 604 19.87 19.70 -12.88
N VAL A 605 19.11 19.67 -11.78
CA VAL A 605 19.62 19.24 -10.48
C VAL A 605 20.15 17.81 -10.55
N LYS A 606 19.40 16.88 -11.15
CA LYS A 606 19.81 15.48 -11.30
C LYS A 606 21.12 15.33 -12.08
N LEU A 607 21.27 16.07 -13.19
CA LEU A 607 22.48 16.02 -14.01
C LEU A 607 23.66 16.72 -13.34
N ALA A 608 23.45 17.88 -12.72
CA ALA A 608 24.49 18.66 -12.08
C ALA A 608 25.07 17.97 -10.84
N ARG A 609 24.24 17.21 -10.10
CA ARG A 609 24.67 16.39 -8.94
C ARG A 609 25.80 15.42 -9.27
N THR A 610 25.90 14.94 -10.50
CA THR A 610 26.92 13.98 -10.92
C THR A 610 27.93 14.57 -11.90
N ARG A 611 27.50 15.44 -12.82
CA ARG A 611 28.30 15.92 -13.95
C ARG A 611 28.56 17.43 -13.95
N GLY A 612 27.97 18.20 -13.03
CA GLY A 612 28.16 19.65 -12.97
C GLY A 612 29.58 20.01 -12.54
N ASP A 613 30.24 20.85 -13.32
CA ASP A 613 31.46 21.54 -12.92
C ASP A 613 31.14 22.83 -12.16
N LEU A 614 32.16 23.48 -11.61
CA LEU A 614 31.95 24.64 -10.75
C LEU A 614 31.24 25.82 -11.45
N PRO A 615 31.55 26.17 -12.72
CA PRO A 615 30.78 27.15 -13.48
C PRO A 615 29.28 26.81 -13.58
N VAL A 616 28.94 25.57 -13.92
CA VAL A 616 27.53 25.13 -14.03
C VAL A 616 26.81 25.22 -12.68
N LEU A 617 27.45 24.79 -11.59
CA LEU A 617 26.83 24.83 -10.26
C LEU A 617 26.59 26.27 -9.79
N ARG A 618 27.53 27.19 -10.05
CA ARG A 618 27.37 28.62 -9.76
C ARG A 618 26.22 29.23 -10.57
N GLU A 619 26.03 28.78 -11.80
CA GLU A 619 24.93 29.24 -12.64
C GLU A 619 23.56 28.75 -12.13
N ILE A 620 23.47 27.49 -11.65
CA ILE A 620 22.28 26.99 -10.96
C ILE A 620 21.97 27.86 -9.73
N GLN A 621 22.99 28.22 -8.94
CA GLN A 621 22.82 29.09 -7.77
C GLN A 621 22.32 30.48 -8.14
N ARG A 622 22.84 31.07 -9.23
CA ARG A 622 22.38 32.36 -9.76
C ARG A 622 20.91 32.30 -10.16
N LEU A 623 20.49 31.20 -10.79
CA LEU A 623 19.11 30.98 -11.25
C LEU A 623 18.16 30.49 -10.17
N ARG A 624 18.57 30.37 -8.89
CA ARG A 624 17.74 29.84 -7.80
C ARG A 624 16.31 30.40 -7.75
N GLY A 625 16.11 31.68 -8.03
CA GLY A 625 14.78 32.31 -8.03
C GLY A 625 13.83 31.83 -9.14
N LYS A 626 14.34 31.11 -10.14
CA LYS A 626 13.55 30.47 -11.22
C LYS A 626 13.16 29.03 -10.90
N PHE A 627 13.73 28.45 -9.84
CA PHE A 627 13.44 27.07 -9.45
C PHE A 627 12.20 27.08 -8.54
N PRO A 628 11.25 26.15 -8.74
CA PRO A 628 10.14 25.96 -7.81
C PRO A 628 10.64 25.73 -6.38
N ALA A 629 9.87 26.21 -5.40
CA ALA A 629 10.28 26.21 -3.98
C ALA A 629 10.49 24.81 -3.38
N ASP A 630 9.89 23.78 -4.00
CA ASP A 630 9.99 22.37 -3.65
C ASP A 630 11.24 21.67 -4.24
N VAL A 631 11.99 22.34 -5.12
CA VAL A 631 13.23 21.78 -5.68
C VAL A 631 14.40 22.03 -4.72
N ASP A 632 14.87 20.97 -4.05
CA ASP A 632 16.00 21.04 -3.12
C ASP A 632 17.36 21.20 -3.85
N LEU A 633 18.03 22.33 -3.59
CA LEU A 633 19.34 22.70 -4.11
C LEU A 633 20.49 22.49 -3.12
N SER A 634 20.24 21.94 -1.93
CA SER A 634 21.24 21.76 -0.87
C SER A 634 22.45 20.93 -1.32
N GLU A 635 22.23 19.85 -2.07
CA GLU A 635 23.30 19.02 -2.63
C GLU A 635 24.14 19.75 -3.69
N ILE A 636 23.52 20.64 -4.47
CA ILE A 636 24.21 21.47 -5.46
C ILE A 636 25.14 22.47 -4.74
N ASP A 637 24.65 23.10 -3.68
CA ASP A 637 25.43 24.03 -2.86
C ASP A 637 26.64 23.35 -2.22
N ALA A 638 26.44 22.17 -1.62
CA ALA A 638 27.51 21.40 -0.99
C ALA A 638 28.60 21.01 -2.01
N ARG A 639 28.20 20.57 -3.21
CA ARG A 639 29.14 20.22 -4.27
C ARG A 639 29.89 21.44 -4.80
N ALA A 640 29.23 22.59 -4.95
CA ALA A 640 29.86 23.84 -5.40
C ALA A 640 30.91 24.34 -4.40
N ALA A 641 30.62 24.23 -3.10
CA ALA A 641 31.56 24.56 -2.04
C ALA A 641 32.79 23.64 -2.09
N ALA A 642 32.59 22.31 -2.16
CA ALA A 642 33.68 21.34 -2.23
C ALA A 642 34.61 21.56 -3.45
N LEU A 643 34.04 21.87 -4.62
CA LEU A 643 34.83 22.18 -5.82
C LEU A 643 35.57 23.53 -5.70
N SER A 644 34.99 24.54 -5.05
CA SER A 644 35.67 25.82 -4.80
C SER A 644 36.85 25.69 -3.82
N GLU A 645 36.69 24.85 -2.78
CA GLU A 645 37.78 24.53 -1.85
C GLU A 645 38.92 23.76 -2.55
N ALA A 646 38.59 22.85 -3.45
CA ALA A 646 39.59 22.12 -4.23
C ALA A 646 40.40 23.05 -5.17
N GLU A 647 39.77 24.04 -5.81
CA GLU A 647 40.47 25.01 -6.67
C GLU A 647 41.42 25.93 -5.88
N THR A 648 41.00 26.38 -4.69
CA THR A 648 41.82 27.23 -3.82
C THR A 648 42.96 26.46 -3.14
N GLY A 649 42.74 25.19 -2.78
CA GLY A 649 43.76 24.31 -2.23
C GLY A 649 44.82 23.86 -3.25
N ALA A 650 44.49 23.82 -4.55
CA ALA A 650 45.45 23.49 -5.61
C ALA A 650 46.34 24.66 -6.04
N THR A 651 46.00 25.90 -5.65
CA THR A 651 46.75 27.12 -5.97
C THR A 651 47.64 27.61 -4.82
N ALA A 652 47.43 27.11 -3.61
CA ALA A 652 48.30 27.28 -2.44
C ALA A 652 49.41 26.22 -2.42
#